data_AF-A0A3A4VC07-F1
#
_entry.id   AF-A0A3A4VC07-F1
#
_cell.length_a   1.000
_cell.length_b   1.000
_cell.length_c   1.000
_cell.angle_alpha   90.00
_cell.angle_beta   90.00
_cell.angle_gamma   90.00
#
_symmetry.space_group_name_H-M   'P 1'
#
loop_
_entity.id
_entity.type
_entity.pdbx_description
1 polymer ?
#
loop_
_entity_poly.entity_id
_entity_poly.type
_entity_poly.pdbx_seq_one_letter_code
_entity_poly.pdbx_strand_id
1 'polypeptide(L)'
;MTKEQNIFDKFTKQYSLSKTLRFELRPVGRTLENMRNRIYKGKPDYDPELQTFLHDQDIEDAYQILKPVFDKIHEEFITKSLKNINNKKIFSFENYLRLKSEREGLKNDLNKKKKDDKDIKKQETKNAKKAVDDKDNDIEKEEKKIREIFKIVWENESENFKTEVGNDEKGKPILKEESYKVLTEAGILKYIKARIDEFVKINLKTRKEISYKKENKFLVEKKDLEKALVKNGEENKGVFEGFFTYFGGFNQNRENYYSTDDKITAVSNRIVNENLPKFCDNVLEFEKRKDEILNADEFLKVKNIALTAKDQNSKEIELHKVPARIFEIGYFVNCLSQNEIDAYNMEIGNANNLINRYNHQKEGEAGFKKIAKFKVLYKQIGCGEKKNFITIIKDENELKEILKNITIQGEKFFDAILQKKDIRNPESKNGFIERVLTLENYQDVYWSDKAINTISAKYFANWSSVKELLRNAKVFKKEKDEIKTPQVVELSDLFEVLDCEAIEFKETFKENNDKKQEIKNSNLKNSQKLLRMIFADIEANKNLFEIERDKVLQIIDPKKDDNAQQIKNWLDSLLFSNQILKYFKVRENKIKGNQLNTEISEPLNDILFKENPTDNYDIIRNFLTKKPTAGINKLKLNFENGVLAKGWSETKETEYRCIILQDSKHQKYLAVLNKDNKDIFGASNAELYAKDNEGWQKMFFRQIGDIKRQLPRIMFAKANFKDVGGSEEIRKLKESRDWQVQEIKGDDAKKLDLTRFSEKDYFYEIKKDKNGEISNIKFVNKVLLAKLINWYKEALRKYADWKDYDFDNFSETETYKNIAEFYDEIEEKTQKLDFVDINKTKLDKLVEEGRIYLFEICNNDNGYYIDKKTKERKRKTVIKGNQNLHTIYWNAVFGKILNKPKLGANAEIFYRSALSEKQKEKLKSKDKSGRNIYKNYRFTKERLTFHCPIILNFGAKGSELNKELNQKMIKSKDDVCFIGIDRGEKHLAYYSALLNN
;
A
#
# COMPACT_ATOMS: atom_id res chain seq x y z
N MET A 1 -42.03 29.71 -13.93
CA MET A 1 -42.16 28.32 -13.46
C MET A 1 -41.26 28.15 -12.25
N THR A 2 -41.85 28.15 -11.06
CA THR A 2 -41.16 27.84 -9.79
C THR A 2 -40.71 26.39 -9.83
N LYS A 3 -39.39 26.17 -9.79
CA LYS A 3 -38.80 24.83 -9.68
C LYS A 3 -39.32 24.22 -8.38
N GLU A 4 -40.08 23.12 -8.45
CA GLU A 4 -40.53 22.41 -7.25
C GLU A 4 -39.32 22.07 -6.38
N GLN A 5 -39.41 22.38 -5.08
CA GLN A 5 -38.33 22.19 -4.13
C GLN A 5 -38.04 20.69 -3.98
N ASN A 6 -36.87 20.25 -4.42
CA ASN A 6 -36.45 18.85 -4.29
C ASN A 6 -36.09 18.56 -2.82
N ILE A 7 -36.44 17.37 -2.32
CA ILE A 7 -36.08 16.91 -0.96
C ILE A 7 -34.57 17.03 -0.66
N PHE A 8 -33.74 16.96 -1.70
CA PHE A 8 -32.29 17.06 -1.64
C PHE A 8 -31.74 18.50 -1.63
N ASP A 9 -32.52 19.52 -1.98
CA ASP A 9 -32.04 20.91 -2.09
C ASP A 9 -31.50 21.45 -0.76
N LYS A 10 -32.02 20.94 0.36
CA LYS A 10 -31.57 21.28 1.72
C LYS A 10 -30.29 20.54 2.16
N PHE A 11 -29.75 19.61 1.36
CA PHE A 11 -28.51 18.87 1.65
C PHE A 11 -27.28 19.51 0.97
N THR A 12 -27.22 20.84 0.98
CA THR A 12 -26.06 21.64 0.55
C THR A 12 -25.32 22.20 1.77
N LYS A 13 -24.01 22.44 1.65
CA LYS A 13 -23.15 22.99 2.75
C LYS A 13 -23.24 22.18 4.07
N GLN A 14 -23.34 20.85 3.99
CA GLN A 14 -23.51 19.97 5.17
C GLN A 14 -22.19 19.61 5.87
N TYR A 15 -21.07 19.62 5.16
CA TYR A 15 -19.76 19.38 5.74
C TYR A 15 -18.66 19.92 4.83
N SER A 16 -17.55 20.33 5.46
CA SER A 16 -16.33 20.77 4.77
C SER A 16 -15.60 19.59 4.14
N LEU A 17 -14.99 19.78 2.97
CA LEU A 17 -14.19 18.75 2.31
C LEU A 17 -12.97 19.33 1.60
N SER A 18 -11.80 18.71 1.82
CA SER A 18 -10.56 19.09 1.15
C SER A 18 -10.43 18.41 -0.22
N LYS A 19 -10.03 19.17 -1.24
CA LYS A 19 -9.70 18.68 -2.58
C LYS A 19 -8.35 19.26 -3.03
N THR A 20 -7.58 18.50 -3.79
CA THR A 20 -6.36 19.00 -4.42
C THR A 20 -6.57 19.20 -5.91
N LEU A 21 -6.47 20.46 -6.34
CA LEU A 21 -6.49 20.85 -7.74
C LEU A 21 -5.08 20.67 -8.33
N ARG A 22 -5.00 20.26 -9.59
CA ARG A 22 -3.73 19.95 -10.26
C ARG A 22 -3.67 20.67 -11.59
N PHE A 23 -2.59 21.40 -11.81
CA PHE A 23 -2.35 22.23 -12.99
C PHE A 23 -0.98 21.96 -13.58
N GLU A 24 -0.83 22.24 -14.87
CA GLU A 24 0.47 22.45 -15.49
C GLU A 24 0.98 23.85 -15.09
N LEU A 25 2.26 23.96 -14.75
CA LEU A 25 2.97 25.24 -14.65
C LEU A 25 3.77 25.46 -15.94
N ARG A 26 3.46 26.54 -16.65
CA ARG A 26 4.23 26.93 -17.84
C ARG A 26 5.17 28.07 -17.49
N PRO A 27 6.50 27.89 -17.60
CA PRO A 27 7.45 28.98 -17.40
C PRO A 27 7.17 30.15 -18.34
N VAL A 28 7.28 31.38 -17.81
CA VAL A 28 7.09 32.64 -18.55
C VAL A 28 8.45 33.34 -18.70
N GLY A 29 8.72 33.93 -19.87
CA GLY A 29 9.98 34.62 -20.15
C GLY A 29 11.20 33.71 -19.95
N ARG A 30 12.27 34.26 -19.35
CA ARG A 30 13.49 33.51 -19.01
C ARG A 30 13.39 32.61 -17.78
N THR A 31 12.19 32.36 -17.23
CA THR A 31 12.03 31.54 -16.01
C THR A 31 12.72 30.17 -16.12
N LEU A 32 12.46 29.39 -17.18
CA LEU A 32 13.06 28.05 -17.31
C LEU A 32 14.58 28.10 -17.52
N GLU A 33 15.04 29.07 -18.30
CA GLU A 33 16.46 29.31 -18.52
C GLU A 33 17.17 29.65 -17.21
N ASN A 34 16.63 30.60 -16.45
CA ASN A 34 17.16 31.00 -15.14
C ASN A 34 17.11 29.88 -14.10
N MET A 35 16.10 29.01 -14.16
CA MET A 35 16.07 27.79 -13.33
C MET A 35 17.22 26.83 -13.69
N ARG A 36 17.47 26.61 -15.00
CA ARG A 36 18.50 25.68 -15.47
C ARG A 36 19.91 26.19 -15.25
N ASN A 37 20.12 27.48 -15.49
CA ASN A 37 21.42 28.15 -15.42
C ASN A 37 21.82 28.51 -13.98
N ARG A 38 20.90 28.36 -13.02
CA ARG A 38 21.21 28.55 -11.60
C ARG A 38 22.38 27.66 -11.21
N ILE A 39 23.36 28.23 -10.49
CA ILE A 39 24.55 27.47 -10.09
C ILE A 39 24.27 26.70 -8.78
N TYR A 40 24.56 25.40 -8.81
CA TYR A 40 24.57 24.52 -7.65
C TYR A 40 25.87 23.70 -7.68
N LYS A 41 26.67 23.78 -6.59
CA LYS A 41 27.98 23.10 -6.48
C LYS A 41 28.90 23.33 -7.68
N GLY A 42 28.98 24.58 -8.14
CA GLY A 42 29.87 25.01 -9.22
C GLY A 42 29.42 24.61 -10.64
N LYS A 43 28.20 24.09 -10.83
CA LYS A 43 27.64 23.70 -12.13
C LYS A 43 26.20 24.20 -12.28
N PRO A 44 25.64 24.25 -13.50
CA PRO A 44 24.21 24.44 -13.69
C PRO A 44 23.40 23.40 -12.90
N ASP A 45 22.34 23.83 -12.22
CA ASP A 45 21.49 22.98 -11.37
C ASP A 45 20.71 21.95 -12.19
N TYR A 46 20.40 22.24 -13.46
CA TYR A 46 19.76 21.28 -14.34
C TYR A 46 20.79 20.40 -15.07
N ASP A 47 20.67 19.09 -14.88
CA ASP A 47 21.44 18.09 -15.61
C ASP A 47 20.64 17.62 -16.85
N PRO A 48 21.14 17.88 -18.08
CA PRO A 48 20.45 17.48 -19.31
C PRO A 48 20.50 15.98 -19.58
N GLU A 49 21.50 15.25 -19.08
CA GLU A 49 21.62 13.80 -19.25
C GLU A 49 20.64 13.07 -18.33
N LEU A 50 20.60 13.48 -17.06
CA LEU A 50 19.67 12.93 -16.07
C LEU A 50 18.25 13.50 -16.23
N GLN A 51 18.09 14.60 -16.97
CA GLN A 51 16.86 15.39 -17.08
C GLN A 51 16.27 15.69 -15.69
N THR A 52 17.06 16.28 -14.79
CA THR A 52 16.62 16.58 -13.42
C THR A 52 17.30 17.81 -12.85
N PHE A 53 16.74 18.34 -11.75
CA PHE A 53 17.33 19.44 -10.98
C PHE A 53 18.14 18.84 -9.82
N LEU A 54 19.45 19.03 -9.83
CA LEU A 54 20.41 18.36 -8.95
C LEU A 54 20.18 18.69 -7.47
N HIS A 55 19.89 19.95 -7.14
CA HIS A 55 19.63 20.36 -5.76
C HIS A 55 18.38 19.66 -5.17
N ASP A 56 17.25 19.72 -5.88
CA ASP A 56 16.02 19.08 -5.42
C ASP A 56 16.12 17.55 -5.45
N GLN A 57 16.89 17.00 -6.40
CA GLN A 57 17.20 15.57 -6.44
C GLN A 57 18.04 15.13 -5.24
N ASP A 58 19.04 15.93 -4.82
CA ASP A 58 19.84 15.69 -3.61
C ASP A 58 18.95 15.61 -2.35
N ILE A 59 17.91 16.45 -2.25
CA ILE A 59 16.93 16.41 -1.15
C ILE A 59 16.05 15.15 -1.22
N GLU A 60 15.52 14.79 -2.39
CA GLU A 60 14.71 13.59 -2.57
C GLU A 60 15.52 12.32 -2.28
N ASP A 61 16.78 12.27 -2.71
CA ASP A 61 17.70 11.17 -2.43
C ASP A 61 17.96 11.05 -0.93
N ALA A 62 18.27 12.16 -0.25
CA ALA A 62 18.43 12.19 1.21
C ALA A 62 17.15 11.72 1.94
N TYR A 63 15.97 12.13 1.46
CA TYR A 63 14.69 11.63 1.96
C TYR A 63 14.56 10.10 1.79
N GLN A 64 14.88 9.55 0.61
CA GLN A 64 14.82 8.10 0.39
C GLN A 64 15.84 7.31 1.20
N ILE A 65 17.02 7.88 1.48
CA ILE A 65 18.07 7.32 2.34
C ILE A 65 17.61 7.27 3.80
N LEU A 66 17.00 8.35 4.29
CA LEU A 66 16.61 8.47 5.69
C LEU A 66 15.35 7.66 6.04
N LYS A 67 14.41 7.45 5.10
CA LYS A 67 13.19 6.66 5.34
C LYS A 67 13.39 5.28 5.96
N PRO A 68 14.28 4.39 5.44
CA PRO A 68 14.50 3.10 6.08
C PRO A 68 15.11 3.23 7.48
N VAL A 69 15.91 4.28 7.75
CA VAL A 69 16.43 4.58 9.10
C VAL A 69 15.28 4.95 10.03
N PHE A 70 14.38 5.84 9.61
CA PHE A 70 13.18 6.17 10.36
C PHE A 70 12.29 4.94 10.61
N ASP A 71 12.06 4.12 9.58
CA ASP A 71 11.30 2.87 9.72
C ASP A 71 11.92 1.95 10.79
N LYS A 72 13.25 1.86 10.82
CA LYS A 72 13.97 1.09 11.83
C LYS A 72 13.79 1.64 13.24
N ILE A 73 13.89 2.96 13.42
CA ILE A 73 13.66 3.59 14.73
C ILE A 73 12.23 3.35 15.21
N HIS A 74 11.23 3.50 14.34
CA HIS A 74 9.83 3.19 14.67
C HIS A 74 9.64 1.71 15.05
N GLU A 75 10.25 0.78 14.31
CA GLU A 75 10.23 -0.66 14.62
C GLU A 75 10.83 -0.96 15.99
N GLU A 76 11.98 -0.36 16.31
CA GLU A 76 12.66 -0.53 17.60
C GLU A 76 11.85 0.05 18.75
N PHE A 77 11.32 1.26 18.60
CA PHE A 77 10.47 1.88 19.61
C PHE A 77 9.24 1.02 19.91
N ILE A 78 8.54 0.54 18.88
CA ILE A 78 7.38 -0.37 19.06
C ILE A 78 7.84 -1.66 19.74
N THR A 79 8.94 -2.26 19.29
CA THR A 79 9.42 -3.53 19.82
C THR A 79 9.83 -3.41 21.30
N LYS A 80 10.57 -2.36 21.68
CA LYS A 80 10.96 -2.08 23.06
C LYS A 80 9.72 -1.85 23.93
N SER A 81 8.77 -1.02 23.45
CA SER A 81 7.50 -0.76 24.14
C SER A 81 6.73 -2.04 24.48
N LEU A 82 6.60 -2.97 23.53
CA LEU A 82 5.82 -4.21 23.66
C LEU A 82 6.55 -5.29 24.48
N LYS A 83 7.88 -5.28 24.50
CA LYS A 83 8.69 -6.25 25.26
C LYS A 83 8.94 -5.82 26.70
N ASN A 84 8.78 -4.53 27.02
CA ASN A 84 9.00 -4.02 28.36
C ASN A 84 8.11 -4.75 29.39
N ILE A 85 8.74 -5.34 30.41
CA ILE A 85 8.07 -6.17 31.41
C ILE A 85 7.03 -5.36 32.20
N ASN A 86 7.33 -4.10 32.52
CA ASN A 86 6.39 -3.25 33.25
C ASN A 86 5.15 -2.95 32.40
N ASN A 87 5.32 -2.72 31.09
CA ASN A 87 4.20 -2.55 30.17
C ASN A 87 3.36 -3.83 30.02
N LYS A 88 4.02 -4.99 29.92
CA LYS A 88 3.32 -6.29 29.80
C LYS A 88 2.39 -6.58 30.97
N LYS A 89 2.78 -6.20 32.19
CA LYS A 89 1.98 -6.39 33.42
C LYS A 89 0.67 -5.59 33.43
N ILE A 90 0.53 -4.59 32.57
CA ILE A 90 -0.68 -3.74 32.48
C ILE A 90 -1.79 -4.46 31.69
N PHE A 91 -1.43 -5.40 30.81
CA PHE A 91 -2.40 -6.10 29.97
C PHE A 91 -3.10 -7.24 30.71
N SER A 92 -4.42 -7.32 30.53
CA SER A 92 -5.27 -8.44 30.92
C SER A 92 -6.22 -8.75 29.76
N PHE A 93 -6.40 -10.04 29.46
CA PHE A 93 -7.18 -10.53 28.31
C PHE A 93 -8.26 -11.55 28.71
N GLU A 94 -8.34 -11.90 29.99
CA GLU A 94 -9.24 -12.90 30.57
C GLU A 94 -10.70 -12.52 30.31
N ASN A 95 -11.04 -11.25 30.53
CA ASN A 95 -12.41 -10.77 30.32
C ASN A 95 -12.81 -10.86 28.84
N TYR A 96 -11.91 -10.55 27.91
CA TYR A 96 -12.16 -10.70 26.48
C TYR A 96 -12.41 -12.16 26.10
N LEU A 97 -11.58 -13.11 26.57
CA LEU A 97 -11.80 -14.53 26.30
C LEU A 97 -13.14 -15.01 26.86
N ARG A 98 -13.50 -14.58 28.07
CA ARG A 98 -14.81 -14.90 28.69
C ARG A 98 -15.96 -14.43 27.80
N LEU A 99 -15.99 -13.15 27.42
CA LEU A 99 -17.02 -12.58 26.55
C LEU A 99 -17.10 -13.31 25.21
N LYS A 100 -15.95 -13.65 24.63
CA LYS A 100 -15.89 -14.39 23.37
C LYS A 100 -16.43 -15.82 23.49
N SER A 101 -16.10 -16.53 24.57
CA SER A 101 -16.61 -17.87 24.84
C SER A 101 -18.14 -17.85 24.98
N GLU A 102 -18.68 -16.90 25.76
CA GLU A 102 -20.13 -16.68 25.90
C GLU A 102 -20.80 -16.42 24.54
N ARG A 103 -20.18 -15.57 23.70
CA ARG A 103 -20.66 -15.25 22.35
C ARG A 103 -20.72 -16.48 21.45
N GLU A 104 -19.70 -17.34 21.47
CA GLU A 104 -19.69 -18.58 20.67
C GLU A 104 -20.74 -19.58 21.16
N GLY A 105 -20.99 -19.66 22.47
CA GLY A 105 -22.13 -20.40 23.03
C GLY A 105 -23.46 -19.94 22.44
N LEU A 106 -23.74 -18.63 22.49
CA LEU A 106 -24.97 -18.04 21.94
C LEU A 106 -25.11 -18.25 20.43
N LYS A 107 -24.03 -18.18 19.67
CA LYS A 107 -24.04 -18.46 18.22
C LYS A 107 -24.40 -19.91 17.92
N ASN A 108 -23.87 -20.86 18.69
CA ASN A 108 -24.20 -22.27 18.52
C ASN A 108 -25.68 -22.52 18.79
N ASP A 109 -26.24 -21.89 19.82
CA ASP A 109 -27.67 -21.96 20.13
C ASP A 109 -28.53 -21.31 19.03
N LEU A 110 -28.10 -20.17 18.50
CA LEU A 110 -28.75 -19.53 17.36
C LEU A 110 -28.75 -20.42 16.11
N ASN A 111 -27.63 -21.08 15.82
CA ASN A 111 -27.50 -21.97 14.66
C ASN A 111 -28.36 -23.24 14.78
N LYS A 112 -28.49 -23.80 16.00
CA LYS A 112 -29.44 -24.89 16.26
C LYS A 112 -30.87 -24.45 15.97
N LYS A 113 -31.28 -23.30 16.53
CA LYS A 113 -32.63 -22.74 16.34
C LYS A 113 -32.98 -22.39 14.90
N LYS A 114 -31.99 -22.07 14.06
CA LYS A 114 -32.18 -21.83 12.61
C LYS A 114 -32.39 -23.09 11.78
N LYS A 115 -31.95 -24.26 12.26
CA LYS A 115 -32.10 -25.54 11.53
C LYS A 115 -33.44 -26.21 11.76
N ASP A 116 -34.11 -25.93 12.89
CA ASP A 116 -35.35 -26.60 13.32
C ASP A 116 -36.62 -25.98 12.69
N ASP A 117 -36.56 -25.66 11.39
CA ASP A 117 -37.50 -24.81 10.65
C ASP A 117 -38.98 -25.28 10.72
N LYS A 118 -39.77 -24.63 11.58
CA LYS A 118 -41.24 -24.46 11.46
C LYS A 118 -41.60 -23.04 11.90
N ASP A 119 -42.51 -22.40 11.17
CA ASP A 119 -42.93 -20.98 11.19
C ASP A 119 -43.22 -20.30 12.55
N ILE A 120 -43.06 -21.00 13.68
CA ILE A 120 -43.45 -20.57 15.03
C ILE A 120 -42.34 -19.78 15.77
N LYS A 121 -41.10 -19.69 15.26
CA LYS A 121 -39.95 -19.14 16.06
C LYS A 121 -39.20 -17.93 15.49
N LYS A 122 -39.83 -17.09 14.64
CA LYS A 122 -39.21 -15.84 14.15
C LYS A 122 -38.76 -14.91 15.30
N GLN A 123 -39.53 -14.85 16.39
CA GLN A 123 -39.23 -14.02 17.55
C GLN A 123 -38.09 -14.60 18.42
N GLU A 124 -38.05 -15.92 18.64
CA GLU A 124 -36.95 -16.56 19.38
C GLU A 124 -35.62 -16.43 18.65
N THR A 125 -35.62 -16.58 17.32
CA THR A 125 -34.43 -16.36 16.48
C THR A 125 -34.00 -14.90 16.50
N LYS A 126 -34.95 -13.95 16.51
CA LYS A 126 -34.67 -12.51 16.66
C LYS A 126 -34.06 -12.20 18.03
N ASN A 127 -34.58 -12.77 19.11
CA ASN A 127 -34.06 -12.60 20.47
C ASN A 127 -32.66 -13.22 20.63
N ALA A 128 -32.44 -14.42 20.09
CA ALA A 128 -31.13 -15.08 20.10
C ALA A 128 -30.11 -14.28 19.27
N LYS A 129 -30.52 -13.74 18.10
CA LYS A 129 -29.67 -12.83 17.32
C LYS A 129 -29.34 -11.56 18.12
N LYS A 130 -30.33 -10.95 18.77
CA LYS A 130 -30.12 -9.77 19.62
C LYS A 130 -29.11 -10.06 20.75
N ALA A 131 -29.20 -11.21 21.41
CA ALA A 131 -28.25 -11.60 22.45
C ALA A 131 -26.80 -11.72 21.92
N VAL A 132 -26.62 -12.27 20.71
CA VAL A 132 -25.32 -12.29 20.01
C VAL A 132 -24.85 -10.86 19.70
N ASP A 133 -25.74 -10.03 19.13
CA ASP A 133 -25.42 -8.64 18.80
C ASP A 133 -25.04 -7.84 20.06
N ASP A 134 -25.71 -8.07 21.20
CA ASP A 134 -25.41 -7.39 22.47
C ASP A 134 -24.05 -7.83 23.03
N LYS A 135 -23.70 -9.12 22.93
CA LYS A 135 -22.34 -9.59 23.27
C LYS A 135 -21.27 -9.05 22.33
N ASP A 136 -21.57 -8.89 21.05
CA ASP A 136 -20.64 -8.25 20.10
C ASP A 136 -20.34 -6.80 20.54
N ASN A 137 -21.34 -6.05 21.02
CA ASN A 137 -21.11 -4.71 21.57
C ASN A 137 -20.27 -4.72 22.85
N ASP A 138 -20.44 -5.72 23.73
CA ASP A 138 -19.62 -5.83 24.94
C ASP A 138 -18.16 -6.17 24.61
N ILE A 139 -17.94 -7.01 23.61
CA ILE A 139 -16.60 -7.29 23.07
C ILE A 139 -15.99 -6.00 22.51
N GLU A 140 -16.70 -5.24 21.67
CA GLU A 140 -16.19 -3.98 21.10
C GLU A 140 -15.81 -2.95 22.19
N LYS A 141 -16.59 -2.87 23.27
CA LYS A 141 -16.26 -2.03 24.44
C LYS A 141 -14.98 -2.51 25.12
N GLU A 142 -14.82 -3.81 25.30
CA GLU A 142 -13.63 -4.40 25.92
C GLU A 142 -12.38 -4.18 25.06
N GLU A 143 -12.49 -4.40 23.75
CA GLU A 143 -11.42 -4.11 22.82
C GLU A 143 -10.97 -2.65 22.90
N LYS A 144 -11.92 -1.72 22.98
CA LYS A 144 -11.61 -0.29 23.14
C LYS A 144 -10.82 -0.02 24.43
N LYS A 145 -11.24 -0.60 25.57
CA LYS A 145 -10.52 -0.46 26.84
C LYS A 145 -9.08 -0.96 26.72
N ILE A 146 -8.89 -2.14 26.12
CA ILE A 146 -7.56 -2.72 25.94
C ILE A 146 -6.71 -1.85 24.98
N ARG A 147 -7.30 -1.30 23.92
CA ARG A 147 -6.57 -0.37 23.02
C ARG A 147 -6.15 0.91 23.74
N GLU A 148 -6.94 1.44 24.65
CA GLU A 148 -6.61 2.68 25.39
C GLU A 148 -5.38 2.53 26.31
N ILE A 149 -5.07 1.31 26.79
CA ILE A 149 -3.84 1.00 27.55
C ILE A 149 -2.58 1.41 26.79
N PHE A 150 -2.59 1.35 25.46
CA PHE A 150 -1.42 1.68 24.64
C PHE A 150 -0.96 3.14 24.78
N LYS A 151 -1.81 4.07 25.23
CA LYS A 151 -1.39 5.45 25.51
C LYS A 151 -0.26 5.48 26.54
N ILE A 152 -0.46 4.76 27.65
CA ILE A 152 0.51 4.62 28.74
C ILE A 152 1.76 3.88 28.25
N VAL A 153 1.58 2.83 27.44
CA VAL A 153 2.70 2.05 26.87
C VAL A 153 3.62 2.95 26.03
N TRP A 154 3.05 3.83 25.20
CA TRP A 154 3.83 4.78 24.38
C TRP A 154 4.46 5.91 25.20
N GLU A 155 3.78 6.40 26.22
CA GLU A 155 4.30 7.42 27.14
C GLU A 155 5.52 6.88 27.91
N ASN A 156 5.42 5.67 28.46
CA ASN A 156 6.53 5.02 29.17
C ASN A 156 7.77 4.84 28.28
N GLU A 157 7.58 4.34 27.05
CA GLU A 157 8.72 4.15 26.14
C GLU A 157 9.28 5.49 25.64
N SER A 158 8.45 6.52 25.51
CA SER A 158 8.91 7.87 25.19
C SER A 158 9.88 8.42 26.23
N GLU A 159 9.60 8.23 27.53
CA GLU A 159 10.52 8.66 28.59
C GLU A 159 11.85 7.89 28.53
N ASN A 160 11.80 6.56 28.37
CA ASN A 160 13.00 5.75 28.18
C ASN A 160 13.83 6.22 26.99
N PHE A 161 13.16 6.48 25.86
CA PHE A 161 13.82 6.92 24.63
C PHE A 161 14.43 8.32 24.78
N LYS A 162 13.75 9.26 25.45
CA LYS A 162 14.31 10.59 25.77
C LYS A 162 15.58 10.47 26.62
N THR A 163 15.59 9.59 27.61
CA THR A 163 16.78 9.31 28.42
C THR A 163 17.93 8.74 27.57
N GLU A 164 17.64 7.82 26.65
CA GLU A 164 18.62 7.24 25.71
C GLU A 164 19.20 8.28 24.74
N VAL A 165 18.39 9.24 24.29
CA VAL A 165 18.83 10.29 23.35
C VAL A 165 19.62 11.39 24.06
N GLY A 166 19.17 11.82 25.24
CA GLY A 166 19.85 12.83 26.06
C GLY A 166 19.72 14.27 25.55
N ASN A 167 20.69 15.09 25.96
CA ASN A 167 20.73 16.54 25.72
C ASN A 167 21.72 16.90 24.60
N ASP A 168 21.53 18.08 24.00
CA ASP A 168 22.49 18.65 23.06
C ASP A 168 23.69 19.28 23.78
N GLU A 169 24.68 19.74 23.01
CA GLU A 169 25.92 20.37 23.52
C GLU A 169 25.66 21.59 24.43
N LYS A 170 24.45 22.16 24.40
CA LYS A 170 24.03 23.30 25.23
C LYS A 170 23.20 22.87 26.44
N GLY A 171 23.16 21.57 26.74
CA GLY A 171 22.40 20.99 27.85
C GLY A 171 20.88 20.99 27.64
N LYS A 172 20.38 21.23 26.43
CA LYS A 172 18.93 21.22 26.15
C LYS A 172 18.49 19.84 25.67
N PRO A 173 17.32 19.31 26.10
CA PRO A 173 16.79 18.06 25.58
C PRO A 173 16.71 18.07 24.05
N ILE A 174 17.28 17.04 23.42
CA ILE A 174 17.23 16.86 21.96
C ILE A 174 15.79 16.60 21.52
N LEU A 175 15.08 15.78 22.29
CA LEU A 175 13.67 15.43 22.10
C LEU A 175 12.84 16.07 23.21
N LYS A 176 11.68 16.61 22.85
CA LYS A 176 10.83 17.41 23.75
C LYS A 176 9.38 16.97 23.77
N GLU A 177 8.93 16.28 22.72
CA GLU A 177 7.56 15.82 22.65
C GLU A 177 7.31 14.66 23.63
N GLU A 178 6.05 14.26 23.77
CA GLU A 178 5.63 13.14 24.63
C GLU A 178 5.09 11.99 23.79
N SER A 179 5.02 10.79 24.39
CA SER A 179 4.53 9.59 23.72
C SER A 179 5.28 9.35 22.39
N TYR A 180 4.61 8.77 21.39
CA TYR A 180 5.22 8.50 20.09
C TYR A 180 5.66 9.76 19.30
N LYS A 181 5.29 10.97 19.72
CA LYS A 181 5.58 12.21 18.98
C LYS A 181 7.07 12.56 18.96
N VAL A 182 7.85 12.04 19.91
CA VAL A 182 9.33 12.13 19.93
C VAL A 182 9.99 11.56 18.68
N LEU A 183 9.31 10.67 17.96
CA LEU A 183 9.80 10.07 16.72
C LEU A 183 9.53 10.95 15.48
N THR A 184 8.64 11.93 15.63
CA THR A 184 8.12 12.76 14.52
C THR A 184 8.48 14.24 14.66
N GLU A 185 9.38 14.58 15.59
CA GLU A 185 9.94 15.91 15.76
C GLU A 185 11.32 16.05 15.12
N ALA A 186 11.73 17.27 14.77
CA ALA A 186 12.98 17.51 14.05
C ALA A 186 14.24 17.09 14.84
N GLY A 187 14.15 17.02 16.17
CA GLY A 187 15.23 16.60 17.07
C GLY A 187 15.77 15.20 16.76
N ILE A 188 14.92 14.31 16.21
CA ILE A 188 15.30 12.95 15.82
C ILE A 188 16.42 12.89 14.77
N LEU A 189 16.58 13.93 13.95
CA LEU A 189 17.70 13.99 12.99
C LEU A 189 19.05 14.10 13.71
N LYS A 190 19.10 14.76 14.88
CA LYS A 190 20.31 14.80 15.72
C LYS A 190 20.64 13.43 16.30
N TYR A 191 19.62 12.68 16.72
CA TYR A 191 19.77 11.31 17.18
C TYR A 191 20.39 10.41 16.10
N ILE A 192 19.87 10.49 14.86
CA ILE A 192 20.42 9.73 13.73
C ILE A 192 21.87 10.16 13.43
N LYS A 193 22.13 11.47 13.41
CA LYS A 193 23.47 12.01 13.14
C LYS A 193 24.52 11.49 14.12
N ALA A 194 24.18 11.34 15.40
CA ALA A 194 25.10 10.83 16.42
C ALA A 194 25.36 9.30 16.31
N ARG A 195 24.54 8.57 15.54
CA ARG A 195 24.55 7.09 15.47
C ARG A 195 24.65 6.55 14.04
N ILE A 196 25.24 7.32 13.11
CA ILE A 196 25.38 6.92 11.71
C ILE A 196 26.03 5.54 11.57
N ASP A 197 27.11 5.29 12.32
CA ASP A 197 27.85 4.02 12.27
C ASP A 197 27.01 2.82 12.72
N GLU A 198 26.05 3.01 13.62
CA GLU A 198 25.13 1.95 14.06
C GLU A 198 24.14 1.57 12.96
N PHE A 199 23.55 2.56 12.29
CA PHE A 199 22.59 2.33 11.21
C PHE A 199 23.23 1.74 9.94
N VAL A 200 24.50 2.03 9.68
CA VAL A 200 25.22 1.42 8.54
C VAL A 200 25.50 -0.06 8.79
N LYS A 201 25.86 -0.46 10.01
CA LYS A 201 26.15 -1.86 10.37
C LYS A 201 24.98 -2.82 10.13
N ILE A 202 23.75 -2.33 10.20
CA ILE A 202 22.54 -3.14 10.01
C ILE A 202 22.11 -3.26 8.54
N ASN A 203 22.90 -2.74 7.58
CA ASN A 203 22.71 -2.95 6.13
C ASN A 203 21.29 -2.62 5.61
N LEU A 204 20.74 -1.49 6.03
CA LEU A 204 19.42 -1.03 5.59
C LEU A 204 19.36 -0.83 4.07
N LYS A 205 18.17 -1.09 3.49
CA LYS A 205 17.92 -0.94 2.06
C LYS A 205 16.93 0.19 1.75
N THR A 206 17.22 0.99 0.74
CA THR A 206 16.30 1.95 0.16
C THR A 206 15.26 1.23 -0.70
N ARG A 207 14.04 1.77 -0.73
CA ARG A 207 12.95 1.22 -1.57
C ARG A 207 13.00 1.72 -3.02
N LYS A 208 13.79 2.75 -3.28
CA LYS A 208 14.00 3.36 -4.60
C LYS A 208 15.48 3.50 -4.85
N GLU A 209 15.85 3.42 -6.13
CA GLU A 209 17.19 3.73 -6.61
C GLU A 209 17.55 5.19 -6.29
N ILE A 210 18.80 5.42 -5.92
CA ILE A 210 19.34 6.76 -5.61
C ILE A 210 20.00 7.27 -6.89
N SER A 211 19.65 8.49 -7.32
CA SER A 211 19.91 8.96 -8.68
C SER A 211 21.40 8.98 -9.10
N TYR A 212 22.32 9.21 -8.16
CA TYR A 212 23.76 9.28 -8.43
C TYR A 212 24.47 7.91 -8.43
N LYS A 213 23.79 6.82 -8.05
CA LYS A 213 24.36 5.47 -8.08
C LYS A 213 23.95 4.80 -9.40
N LYS A 214 24.84 4.81 -10.41
CA LYS A 214 24.68 4.04 -11.66
C LYS A 214 24.67 2.51 -11.46
N GLU A 215 24.89 2.04 -10.23
CA GLU A 215 24.85 0.65 -9.83
C GLU A 215 23.59 0.44 -9.00
N ASN A 216 22.85 -0.66 -9.23
CA ASN A 216 21.65 -1.11 -8.48
C ASN A 216 21.94 -1.42 -6.98
N LYS A 217 22.58 -0.50 -6.27
CA LYS A 217 22.94 -0.58 -4.86
C LYS A 217 21.85 0.08 -4.04
N PHE A 218 20.95 -0.76 -3.52
CA PHE A 218 19.90 -0.35 -2.60
C PHE A 218 20.40 -0.14 -1.17
N LEU A 219 21.69 -0.36 -0.86
CA LEU A 219 22.19 -0.25 0.51
C LEU A 219 22.44 1.21 0.93
N VAL A 220 22.08 1.53 2.16
CA VAL A 220 22.39 2.80 2.83
C VAL A 220 23.85 2.75 3.30
N GLU A 221 24.70 3.59 2.72
CA GLU A 221 26.12 3.67 3.06
C GLU A 221 26.41 4.86 3.99
N LYS A 222 27.53 4.81 4.72
CA LYS A 222 27.94 5.88 5.66
C LYS A 222 27.99 7.26 4.99
N LYS A 223 28.64 7.35 3.82
CA LYS A 223 28.75 8.58 3.04
C LYS A 223 27.38 9.16 2.65
N ASP A 224 26.36 8.32 2.48
CA ASP A 224 25.02 8.75 2.07
C ASP A 224 24.32 9.46 3.24
N LEU A 225 24.40 8.88 4.44
CA LEU A 225 23.89 9.49 5.67
C LEU A 225 24.67 10.74 6.07
N GLU A 226 25.99 10.72 5.89
CA GLU A 226 26.83 11.90 6.09
C GLU A 226 26.46 13.02 5.13
N LYS A 227 26.29 12.75 3.83
CA LYS A 227 25.82 13.77 2.88
C LYS A 227 24.45 14.34 3.26
N ALA A 228 23.54 13.50 3.79
CA ALA A 228 22.20 13.92 4.18
C ALA A 228 22.19 14.78 5.46
N LEU A 229 23.03 14.47 6.46
CA LEU A 229 22.93 14.99 7.84
C LEU A 229 24.18 15.73 8.37
N VAL A 230 25.34 15.52 7.76
CA VAL A 230 26.66 15.97 8.24
C VAL A 230 27.25 17.02 7.29
N LYS A 231 27.99 17.97 7.86
CA LYS A 231 28.69 19.04 7.14
C LYS A 231 29.97 18.50 6.52
N ASN A 232 30.16 18.64 5.21
CA ASN A 232 31.47 18.45 4.57
C ASN A 232 31.71 19.63 3.59
N GLY A 233 32.74 20.45 3.85
CA GLY A 233 33.16 21.56 2.98
C GLY A 233 32.59 22.96 3.32
N GLU A 234 32.84 23.93 2.43
CA GLU A 234 32.58 25.38 2.62
C GLU A 234 31.08 25.77 2.68
N GLU A 235 30.16 24.89 2.29
CA GLU A 235 28.72 25.13 2.45
C GLU A 235 28.23 24.67 3.84
N ASN A 236 27.63 25.61 4.58
CA ASN A 236 27.47 25.53 6.04
C ASN A 236 26.40 24.55 6.59
N LYS A 237 25.81 23.60 5.83
CA LYS A 237 24.72 22.71 6.29
C LYS A 237 24.66 21.37 5.54
N GLY A 238 24.14 20.31 6.18
CA GLY A 238 23.80 19.05 5.50
C GLY A 238 22.62 19.22 4.53
N VAL A 239 22.53 18.41 3.47
CA VAL A 239 21.54 18.61 2.38
C VAL A 239 20.10 18.66 2.88
N PHE A 240 19.77 17.87 3.91
CA PHE A 240 18.41 17.76 4.43
C PHE A 240 18.12 18.72 5.61
N GLU A 241 19.09 19.53 6.01
CA GLU A 241 18.93 20.47 7.11
C GLU A 241 17.92 21.57 6.75
N GLY A 242 16.86 21.72 7.54
CA GLY A 242 15.74 22.63 7.25
C GLY A 242 14.63 22.02 6.39
N PHE A 243 14.76 20.75 5.98
CA PHE A 243 13.77 20.03 5.17
C PHE A 243 12.97 18.97 5.94
N PHE A 244 13.01 18.97 7.28
CA PHE A 244 12.27 17.98 8.07
C PHE A 244 10.76 17.93 7.76
N THR A 245 10.15 19.06 7.42
CA THR A 245 8.75 19.15 6.97
C THR A 245 8.44 18.33 5.71
N TYR A 246 9.45 17.99 4.91
CA TYR A 246 9.33 17.08 3.77
C TYR A 246 8.90 15.67 4.21
N PHE A 247 9.15 15.29 5.46
CA PHE A 247 8.61 14.07 6.08
C PHE A 247 7.14 14.20 6.54
N GLY A 248 6.46 15.33 6.37
CA GLY A 248 5.11 15.54 6.95
C GLY A 248 4.11 14.42 6.64
N GLY A 249 3.98 14.01 5.37
CA GLY A 249 3.12 12.88 4.99
C GLY A 249 3.62 11.52 5.49
N PHE A 250 4.94 11.33 5.59
CA PHE A 250 5.53 10.12 6.16
C PHE A 250 5.27 10.02 7.66
N ASN A 251 5.52 11.10 8.41
CA ASN A 251 5.28 11.20 9.85
C ASN A 251 3.79 10.94 10.13
N GLN A 252 2.86 11.60 9.42
CA GLN A 252 1.43 11.35 9.60
C GLN A 252 1.05 9.87 9.40
N ASN A 253 1.66 9.20 8.41
CA ASN A 253 1.45 7.77 8.19
C ASN A 253 2.02 6.91 9.33
N ARG A 254 3.15 7.30 9.93
CA ARG A 254 3.76 6.60 11.09
C ARG A 254 2.99 6.86 12.38
N GLU A 255 2.47 8.07 12.58
CA GLU A 255 1.63 8.40 13.73
C GLU A 255 0.39 7.50 13.81
N ASN A 256 -0.15 7.08 12.66
CA ASN A 256 -1.27 6.14 12.62
C ASN A 256 -0.95 4.79 13.29
N TYR A 257 0.32 4.38 13.37
CA TYR A 257 0.72 3.14 14.06
C TYR A 257 0.39 3.17 15.55
N TYR A 258 0.37 4.36 16.15
CA TYR A 258 0.23 4.56 17.58
C TYR A 258 -1.20 4.93 18.00
N SER A 259 -2.12 5.02 17.04
CA SER A 259 -3.53 5.32 17.33
C SER A 259 -4.16 4.25 18.23
N THR A 260 -5.11 4.68 19.07
CA THR A 260 -5.95 3.80 19.90
C THR A 260 -7.37 3.67 19.36
N ASP A 261 -7.65 4.32 18.24
CA ASP A 261 -8.88 4.15 17.48
C ASP A 261 -8.89 2.79 16.78
N ASP A 262 -10.07 2.35 16.34
CA ASP A 262 -10.24 1.18 15.49
C ASP A 262 -9.74 1.47 14.06
N LYS A 263 -8.41 1.45 13.89
CA LYS A 263 -7.72 1.68 12.62
C LYS A 263 -6.80 0.50 12.33
N ILE A 264 -7.00 -0.14 11.17
CA ILE A 264 -6.19 -1.28 10.71
C ILE A 264 -4.68 -1.01 10.61
N THR A 265 -4.29 0.27 10.59
CA THR A 265 -2.90 0.72 10.53
C THR A 265 -2.25 0.85 11.91
N ALA A 266 -2.99 0.66 13.01
CA ALA A 266 -2.51 0.81 14.37
C ALA A 266 -2.02 -0.51 14.98
N VAL A 267 -0.95 -0.45 15.78
CA VAL A 267 -0.41 -1.57 16.56
C VAL A 267 -1.45 -2.09 17.56
N SER A 268 -2.14 -1.18 18.25
CA SER A 268 -3.19 -1.52 19.22
C SER A 268 -4.32 -2.33 18.56
N ASN A 269 -4.75 -1.94 17.37
CA ASN A 269 -5.76 -2.64 16.59
C ASN A 269 -5.28 -4.01 16.10
N ARG A 270 -4.05 -4.10 15.55
CA ARG A 270 -3.43 -5.38 15.14
C ARG A 270 -3.41 -6.38 16.29
N ILE A 271 -3.05 -5.94 17.50
CA ILE A 271 -3.02 -6.79 18.69
C ILE A 271 -4.43 -7.19 19.11
N VAL A 272 -5.33 -6.21 19.29
CA VAL A 272 -6.62 -6.41 19.98
C VAL A 272 -7.73 -6.90 19.04
N ASN A 273 -7.86 -6.33 17.85
CA ASN A 273 -8.96 -6.61 16.94
C ASN A 273 -8.66 -7.75 15.96
N GLU A 274 -7.38 -8.04 15.70
CA GLU A 274 -6.99 -9.08 14.75
C GLU A 274 -6.32 -10.30 15.42
N ASN A 275 -5.26 -10.08 16.20
CA ASN A 275 -4.48 -11.19 16.77
C ASN A 275 -5.11 -11.81 18.01
N LEU A 276 -5.62 -11.03 18.95
CA LEU A 276 -6.30 -11.54 20.15
C LEU A 276 -7.50 -12.44 19.81
N PRO A 277 -8.42 -12.08 18.89
CA PRO A 277 -9.45 -13.01 18.46
C PRO A 277 -8.87 -14.29 17.85
N LYS A 278 -7.85 -14.25 16.98
CA LYS A 278 -7.25 -15.48 16.45
C LYS A 278 -6.64 -16.35 17.54
N PHE A 279 -5.95 -15.74 18.50
CA PHE A 279 -5.37 -16.43 19.64
C PHE A 279 -6.48 -17.10 20.47
N CYS A 280 -7.53 -16.37 20.83
CA CYS A 280 -8.66 -16.91 21.58
C CYS A 280 -9.39 -18.03 20.81
N ASP A 281 -9.49 -17.94 19.47
CA ASP A 281 -10.02 -19.06 18.67
C ASP A 281 -9.18 -20.32 18.83
N ASN A 282 -7.85 -20.17 18.86
CA ASN A 282 -6.94 -21.30 19.07
C ASN A 282 -7.09 -21.88 20.47
N VAL A 283 -7.21 -21.03 21.51
CA VAL A 283 -7.49 -21.47 22.88
C VAL A 283 -8.77 -22.29 22.94
N LEU A 284 -9.87 -21.75 22.42
CA LEU A 284 -11.17 -22.42 22.44
C LEU A 284 -11.18 -23.71 21.62
N GLU A 285 -10.44 -23.78 20.51
CA GLU A 285 -10.34 -25.00 19.70
C GLU A 285 -9.45 -26.07 20.36
N PHE A 286 -8.37 -25.65 21.02
CA PHE A 286 -7.50 -26.55 21.77
C PHE A 286 -8.27 -27.22 22.92
N GLU A 287 -9.03 -26.45 23.70
CA GLU A 287 -9.79 -26.99 24.84
C GLU A 287 -10.85 -28.03 24.42
N LYS A 288 -11.44 -27.91 23.22
CA LYS A 288 -12.41 -28.91 22.71
C LYS A 288 -11.80 -30.28 22.45
N ARG A 289 -10.51 -30.36 22.11
CA ARG A 289 -9.84 -31.58 21.61
C ARG A 289 -8.47 -31.79 22.28
N LYS A 290 -8.33 -31.32 23.52
CA LYS A 290 -7.06 -31.18 24.25
C LYS A 290 -6.24 -32.47 24.29
N ASP A 291 -6.85 -33.57 24.71
CA ASP A 291 -6.14 -34.85 24.85
C ASP A 291 -5.64 -35.40 23.51
N GLU A 292 -6.43 -35.25 22.45
CA GLU A 292 -6.03 -35.70 21.11
C GLU A 292 -4.87 -34.87 20.55
N ILE A 293 -4.88 -33.57 20.80
CA ILE A 293 -3.82 -32.66 20.34
C ILE A 293 -2.53 -32.91 21.12
N LEU A 294 -2.60 -33.09 22.44
CA LEU A 294 -1.42 -33.33 23.29
C LEU A 294 -0.77 -34.68 23.04
N ASN A 295 -1.54 -35.68 22.60
CA ASN A 295 -1.05 -37.03 22.33
C ASN A 295 -0.84 -37.32 20.83
N ALA A 296 -0.98 -36.31 19.96
CA ALA A 296 -0.88 -36.50 18.52
C ALA A 296 0.51 -37.00 18.08
N ASP A 297 1.61 -36.51 18.68
CA ASP A 297 2.95 -36.96 18.34
C ASP A 297 3.22 -38.39 18.79
N GLU A 298 2.79 -38.75 20.01
CA GLU A 298 2.91 -40.10 20.56
C GLU A 298 2.11 -41.10 19.71
N PHE A 299 0.87 -40.76 19.32
CA PHE A 299 0.07 -41.57 18.40
C PHE A 299 0.78 -41.80 17.06
N LEU A 300 1.39 -40.74 16.48
CA LEU A 300 2.09 -40.83 15.20
C LEU A 300 3.38 -41.66 15.31
N LYS A 301 4.11 -41.56 16.42
CA LYS A 301 5.28 -42.42 16.71
C LYS A 301 4.87 -43.89 16.78
N VAL A 302 3.80 -44.22 17.49
CA VAL A 302 3.26 -45.60 17.58
C VAL A 302 2.86 -46.14 16.21
N LYS A 303 2.39 -45.27 15.30
CA LYS A 303 2.05 -45.63 13.90
C LYS A 303 3.26 -45.63 12.96
N ASN A 304 4.49 -45.47 13.46
CA ASN A 304 5.72 -45.35 12.66
C ASN A 304 5.66 -44.26 11.58
N ILE A 305 4.96 -43.16 11.87
CA ILE A 305 4.91 -41.99 10.99
C ILE A 305 6.06 -41.06 11.34
N ALA A 306 6.91 -40.76 10.36
CA ALA A 306 8.02 -39.83 10.54
C ALA A 306 7.52 -38.47 11.07
N LEU A 307 8.25 -37.87 12.00
CA LEU A 307 7.95 -36.57 12.60
C LEU A 307 8.86 -35.48 12.03
N THR A 308 8.96 -35.40 10.71
CA THR A 308 9.72 -34.34 10.03
C THR A 308 8.84 -33.54 9.09
N ALA A 309 9.00 -32.22 9.06
CA ALA A 309 8.32 -31.34 8.12
C ALA A 309 9.34 -30.46 7.39
N LYS A 310 8.89 -29.78 6.33
CA LYS A 310 9.71 -28.74 5.69
C LYS A 310 9.34 -27.38 6.26
N ASP A 311 10.35 -26.63 6.68
CA ASP A 311 10.16 -25.23 7.06
C ASP A 311 9.89 -24.37 5.83
N GLN A 312 9.73 -23.07 6.07
CA GLN A 312 9.57 -22.07 5.01
C GLN A 312 10.77 -21.96 4.06
N ASN A 313 11.93 -22.55 4.36
CA ASN A 313 13.12 -22.57 3.48
C ASN A 313 13.33 -23.95 2.84
N SER A 314 12.32 -24.83 2.87
CA SER A 314 12.42 -26.23 2.44
C SER A 314 13.44 -27.07 3.21
N LYS A 315 13.94 -26.58 4.34
CA LYS A 315 14.81 -27.32 5.25
C LYS A 315 13.96 -28.29 6.07
N GLU A 316 14.45 -29.50 6.24
CA GLU A 316 13.79 -30.48 7.09
C GLU A 316 13.93 -30.07 8.57
N ILE A 317 12.80 -30.03 9.27
CA ILE A 317 12.66 -29.72 10.69
C ILE A 317 11.96 -30.86 11.40
N GLU A 318 12.37 -31.14 12.62
CA GLU A 318 11.72 -32.12 13.48
C GLU A 318 10.45 -31.53 14.11
N LEU A 319 9.39 -32.33 14.15
CA LEU A 319 8.14 -31.99 14.82
C LEU A 319 8.19 -32.48 16.26
N HIS A 320 7.78 -31.62 17.20
CA HIS A 320 7.83 -31.90 18.63
C HIS A 320 6.46 -31.83 19.29
N LYS A 321 6.37 -32.35 20.52
CA LYS A 321 5.13 -32.35 21.31
C LYS A 321 4.58 -30.93 21.50
N VAL A 322 3.27 -30.77 21.34
CA VAL A 322 2.59 -29.46 21.43
C VAL A 322 2.58 -28.98 22.89
N PRO A 323 3.15 -27.80 23.21
CA PRO A 323 3.19 -27.30 24.59
C PRO A 323 1.84 -26.67 24.99
N ALA A 324 1.11 -27.26 25.94
CA ALA A 324 -0.22 -26.79 26.38
C ALA A 324 -0.27 -25.28 26.74
N ARG A 325 0.77 -24.77 27.39
CA ARG A 325 0.86 -23.37 27.86
C ARG A 325 0.64 -22.32 26.77
N ILE A 326 0.91 -22.63 25.49
CA ILE A 326 0.74 -21.65 24.41
C ILE A 326 -0.73 -21.38 24.09
N PHE A 327 -1.64 -22.20 24.61
CA PHE A 327 -3.09 -22.05 24.50
C PHE A 327 -3.73 -21.50 25.78
N GLU A 328 -2.94 -20.97 26.71
CA GLU A 328 -3.45 -20.24 27.87
C GLU A 328 -3.61 -18.75 27.55
N ILE A 329 -4.71 -18.12 27.98
CA ILE A 329 -4.96 -16.70 27.69
C ILE A 329 -3.84 -15.78 28.21
N GLY A 330 -3.27 -16.11 29.37
CA GLY A 330 -2.15 -15.40 29.96
C GLY A 330 -0.87 -15.47 29.12
N TYR A 331 -0.74 -16.41 28.18
CA TYR A 331 0.41 -16.49 27.28
C TYR A 331 0.39 -15.40 26.19
N PHE A 332 -0.78 -14.81 25.88
CA PHE A 332 -0.90 -13.84 24.79
C PHE A 332 -0.04 -12.57 24.96
N VAL A 333 0.31 -12.20 26.20
CA VAL A 333 1.29 -11.11 26.48
C VAL A 333 2.68 -11.39 25.90
N ASN A 334 2.98 -12.64 25.52
CA ASN A 334 4.19 -13.08 24.84
C ASN A 334 3.97 -13.28 23.33
N CYS A 335 2.97 -12.63 22.76
CA CYS A 335 2.61 -12.65 21.34
C CYS A 335 2.37 -11.23 20.79
N LEU A 336 2.96 -10.20 21.41
CA LEU A 336 2.69 -8.80 21.08
C LEU A 336 3.67 -8.26 20.03
N SER A 337 4.97 -8.48 20.21
CA SER A 337 6.02 -8.04 19.27
C SER A 337 6.17 -8.98 18.07
N GLN A 338 6.82 -8.54 16.99
CA GLN A 338 7.00 -9.37 15.79
C GLN A 338 7.73 -10.69 16.08
N ASN A 339 8.83 -10.64 16.84
CA ASN A 339 9.61 -11.85 17.14
C ASN A 339 8.81 -12.86 17.96
N GLU A 340 7.96 -12.37 18.86
CA GLU A 340 7.06 -13.17 19.69
C GLU A 340 5.94 -13.81 18.86
N ILE A 341 5.37 -13.05 17.93
CA ILE A 341 4.40 -13.55 16.94
C ILE A 341 5.02 -14.64 16.07
N ASP A 342 6.26 -14.44 15.60
CA ASP A 342 6.96 -15.43 14.79
C ASP A 342 7.23 -16.72 15.57
N ALA A 343 7.66 -16.61 16.83
CA ALA A 343 7.85 -17.77 17.71
C ALA A 343 6.54 -18.53 17.94
N TYR A 344 5.44 -17.83 18.25
CA TYR A 344 4.12 -18.44 18.39
C TYR A 344 3.65 -19.12 17.08
N ASN A 345 3.82 -18.44 15.95
CA ASN A 345 3.42 -18.97 14.64
C ASN A 345 4.24 -20.20 14.23
N MET A 346 5.50 -20.30 14.65
CA MET A 346 6.30 -21.52 14.48
C MET A 346 5.71 -22.69 15.27
N GLU A 347 5.34 -22.49 16.54
CA GLU A 347 4.67 -23.52 17.35
C GLU A 347 3.31 -23.93 16.79
N ILE A 348 2.52 -22.96 16.32
CA ILE A 348 1.26 -23.23 15.62
C ILE A 348 1.49 -24.00 14.32
N GLY A 349 2.58 -23.70 13.60
CA GLY A 349 3.01 -24.45 12.43
C GLY A 349 3.34 -25.91 12.78
N ASN A 350 4.08 -26.15 13.85
CA ASN A 350 4.37 -27.48 14.38
C ASN A 350 3.06 -28.25 14.72
N ALA A 351 2.19 -27.65 15.53
CA ALA A 351 0.90 -28.25 15.92
C ALA A 351 0.02 -28.58 14.70
N ASN A 352 -0.09 -27.67 13.73
CA ASN A 352 -0.86 -27.90 12.51
C ASN A 352 -0.31 -29.02 11.63
N ASN A 353 1.01 -29.23 11.61
CA ASN A 353 1.61 -30.35 10.90
C ASN A 353 1.27 -31.69 11.57
N LEU A 354 1.36 -31.76 12.90
CA LEU A 354 0.94 -32.94 13.68
C LEU A 354 -0.56 -33.24 13.47
N ILE A 355 -1.42 -32.24 13.62
CA ILE A 355 -2.87 -32.36 13.40
C ILE A 355 -3.19 -32.88 12.00
N ASN A 356 -2.49 -32.41 10.96
CA ASN A 356 -2.70 -32.92 9.60
C ASN A 356 -2.40 -34.40 9.47
N ARG A 357 -1.27 -34.84 10.02
CA ARG A 357 -0.85 -36.26 9.97
C ARG A 357 -1.82 -37.11 10.78
N TYR A 358 -2.14 -36.68 11.99
CA TYR A 358 -3.13 -37.35 12.86
C TYR A 358 -4.46 -37.53 12.13
N ASN A 359 -5.00 -36.44 11.58
CA ASN A 359 -6.26 -36.47 10.85
C ASN A 359 -6.24 -37.42 9.66
N HIS A 360 -5.14 -37.48 8.92
CA HIS A 360 -4.99 -38.37 7.76
C HIS A 360 -4.92 -39.84 8.18
N GLN A 361 -4.25 -40.16 9.31
CA GLN A 361 -4.18 -41.53 9.82
C GLN A 361 -5.51 -42.02 10.40
N LYS A 362 -6.35 -41.10 10.90
CA LYS A 362 -7.69 -41.39 11.43
C LYS A 362 -8.78 -41.33 10.36
N GLU A 363 -8.45 -40.93 9.14
CA GLU A 363 -9.39 -40.76 8.05
C GLU A 363 -10.03 -42.10 7.67
N GLY A 364 -11.36 -42.20 7.80
CA GLY A 364 -12.12 -43.43 7.53
C GLY A 364 -12.52 -44.23 8.77
N GLU A 365 -12.06 -43.87 9.97
CA GLU A 365 -12.58 -44.46 11.22
C GLU A 365 -14.04 -44.00 11.48
N ALA A 366 -14.89 -44.92 11.94
CA ALA A 366 -16.29 -44.63 12.23
C ALA A 366 -16.41 -43.58 13.35
N GLY A 367 -17.20 -42.53 13.11
CA GLY A 367 -17.43 -41.45 14.08
C GLY A 367 -16.30 -40.42 14.18
N PHE A 368 -15.22 -40.56 13.39
CA PHE A 368 -14.11 -39.61 13.41
C PHE A 368 -14.53 -38.20 12.94
N LYS A 369 -14.19 -37.19 13.75
CA LYS A 369 -14.33 -35.77 13.39
C LYS A 369 -12.95 -35.13 13.30
N LYS A 370 -12.64 -34.62 12.10
CA LYS A 370 -11.38 -33.93 11.80
C LYS A 370 -11.12 -32.80 12.79
N ILE A 371 -9.92 -32.80 13.39
CA ILE A 371 -9.45 -31.70 14.24
C ILE A 371 -9.16 -30.49 13.34
N ALA A 372 -9.68 -29.32 13.71
CA ALA A 372 -9.45 -28.09 12.95
C ALA A 372 -8.01 -27.60 13.08
N LYS A 373 -7.52 -26.88 12.07
CA LYS A 373 -6.21 -26.22 12.14
C LYS A 373 -6.30 -24.95 12.97
N PHE A 374 -5.25 -24.69 13.73
CA PHE A 374 -5.04 -23.43 14.42
C PHE A 374 -4.69 -22.30 13.46
N LYS A 375 -5.10 -21.08 13.83
CA LYS A 375 -4.89 -19.85 13.08
C LYS A 375 -3.52 -19.26 13.45
N VAL A 376 -2.73 -18.89 12.45
CA VAL A 376 -1.54 -18.06 12.66
C VAL A 376 -1.92 -16.60 12.91
N LEU A 377 -1.16 -15.92 13.76
CA LEU A 377 -1.29 -14.49 14.03
C LEU A 377 -0.71 -13.67 12.88
N TYR A 378 -1.29 -12.50 12.62
CA TYR A 378 -0.75 -11.55 11.66
C TYR A 378 0.51 -10.89 12.21
N LYS A 379 1.44 -10.54 11.30
CA LYS A 379 2.64 -9.77 11.61
C LYS A 379 2.32 -8.47 12.33
N GLN A 380 3.22 -7.95 13.14
CA GLN A 380 3.04 -6.66 13.78
C GLN A 380 3.16 -5.49 12.77
N ILE A 381 2.47 -4.39 13.04
CA ILE A 381 2.62 -3.14 12.32
C ILE A 381 4.03 -2.59 12.54
N GLY A 382 4.65 -2.09 11.47
CA GLY A 382 5.98 -1.47 11.55
C GLY A 382 7.16 -2.45 11.57
N CYS A 383 6.94 -3.76 11.57
CA CYS A 383 8.05 -4.72 11.43
C CYS A 383 8.68 -4.60 10.02
N GLY A 384 10.01 -4.67 9.95
CA GLY A 384 10.80 -4.49 8.72
C GLY A 384 10.50 -5.49 7.59
N GLU A 385 11.27 -5.39 6.49
CA GLU A 385 11.09 -6.29 5.33
C GLU A 385 11.39 -7.75 5.68
N LYS A 386 10.54 -8.67 5.19
CA LYS A 386 10.87 -10.10 5.20
C LYS A 386 12.12 -10.32 4.35
N LYS A 387 13.06 -11.13 4.83
CA LYS A 387 14.19 -11.61 4.02
C LYS A 387 13.66 -12.21 2.71
N ASN A 388 14.33 -11.91 1.59
CA ASN A 388 13.93 -12.41 0.28
C ASN A 388 13.87 -13.94 0.30
N PHE A 389 12.69 -14.47 0.02
CA PHE A 389 12.37 -15.89 -0.02
C PHE A 389 13.06 -16.62 -1.20
N ILE A 390 13.49 -15.89 -2.24
CA ILE A 390 14.11 -16.41 -3.46
C ILE A 390 15.26 -15.49 -3.87
N THR A 391 16.34 -16.06 -4.43
CA THR A 391 17.41 -15.34 -5.13
C THR A 391 16.82 -14.47 -6.25
N ILE A 392 17.31 -13.23 -6.39
CA ILE A 392 16.79 -12.26 -7.36
C ILE A 392 17.93 -11.81 -8.26
N ILE A 393 17.71 -11.84 -9.57
CA ILE A 393 18.59 -11.23 -10.57
C ILE A 393 18.55 -9.71 -10.40
N LYS A 394 19.71 -9.10 -10.19
CA LYS A 394 19.87 -7.68 -9.87
C LYS A 394 19.71 -6.80 -11.09
N ASP A 395 20.31 -7.19 -12.21
CA ASP A 395 20.39 -6.40 -13.43
C ASP A 395 20.47 -7.25 -14.72
N GLU A 396 20.49 -6.57 -15.86
CA GLU A 396 20.53 -7.19 -17.19
C GLU A 396 21.86 -7.89 -17.50
N ASN A 397 22.97 -7.49 -16.85
CA ASN A 397 24.26 -8.14 -17.05
C ASN A 397 24.29 -9.49 -16.32
N GLU A 398 23.80 -9.54 -15.08
CA GLU A 398 23.64 -10.80 -14.34
C GLU A 398 22.69 -11.75 -15.10
N LEU A 399 21.61 -11.24 -15.70
CA LEU A 399 20.76 -12.04 -16.57
C LEU A 399 21.54 -12.63 -17.76
N LYS A 400 22.34 -11.83 -18.46
CA LYS A 400 23.12 -12.29 -19.61
C LYS A 400 24.11 -13.39 -19.23
N GLU A 401 24.80 -13.27 -18.10
CA GLU A 401 25.71 -14.32 -17.62
C GLU A 401 24.96 -15.61 -17.27
N ILE A 402 23.79 -15.51 -16.64
CA ILE A 402 22.93 -16.67 -16.38
C ILE A 402 22.49 -17.33 -17.70
N LEU A 403 22.06 -16.55 -18.69
CA LEU A 403 21.63 -17.08 -19.99
C LEU A 403 22.78 -17.78 -20.74
N LYS A 404 24.01 -17.25 -20.69
CA LYS A 404 25.20 -17.92 -21.26
C LYS A 404 25.47 -19.26 -20.59
N ASN A 405 25.36 -19.34 -19.27
CA ASN A 405 25.53 -20.60 -18.55
C ASN A 405 24.45 -21.61 -18.93
N ILE A 406 23.20 -21.18 -19.07
CA ILE A 406 22.08 -22.02 -19.53
C ILE A 406 22.33 -22.53 -20.95
N THR A 407 22.93 -21.71 -21.84
CA THR A 407 23.32 -22.15 -23.18
C THR A 407 24.23 -23.38 -23.13
N ILE A 408 25.34 -23.29 -22.37
CA ILE A 408 26.32 -24.37 -22.24
C ILE A 408 25.70 -25.60 -21.59
N GLN A 409 24.94 -25.41 -20.51
CA GLN A 409 24.27 -26.51 -19.80
C GLN A 409 23.20 -27.18 -20.66
N GLY A 410 22.45 -26.39 -21.43
CA GLY A 410 21.39 -26.86 -22.33
C GLY A 410 21.93 -27.68 -23.49
N GLU A 411 23.07 -27.29 -24.08
CA GLU A 411 23.78 -28.09 -25.10
C GLU A 411 24.19 -29.45 -24.55
N LYS A 412 24.92 -29.48 -23.42
CA LYS A 412 25.29 -30.73 -22.75
C LYS A 412 24.07 -31.59 -22.39
N PHE A 413 22.99 -30.96 -21.91
CA PHE A 413 21.75 -31.62 -21.55
C PHE A 413 21.11 -32.31 -22.77
N PHE A 414 20.93 -31.59 -23.88
CA PHE A 414 20.36 -32.18 -25.09
C PHE A 414 21.29 -33.21 -25.73
N ASP A 415 22.60 -33.02 -25.70
CA ASP A 415 23.57 -33.99 -26.20
C ASP A 415 23.49 -35.30 -25.40
N ALA A 416 23.46 -35.24 -24.06
CA ALA A 416 23.31 -36.43 -23.24
C ALA A 416 22.00 -37.21 -23.50
N ILE A 417 20.96 -36.52 -23.99
CA ILE A 417 19.67 -37.14 -24.33
C ILE A 417 19.66 -37.73 -25.74
N LEU A 418 20.25 -37.04 -26.70
CA LEU A 418 20.07 -37.27 -28.15
C LEU A 418 21.32 -37.80 -28.87
N GLN A 419 22.49 -37.85 -28.23
CA GLN A 419 23.73 -38.32 -28.84
C GLN A 419 23.58 -39.75 -29.38
N LYS A 420 24.03 -39.98 -30.61
CA LYS A 420 24.15 -41.33 -31.17
C LYS A 420 25.56 -41.84 -30.95
N LYS A 421 25.70 -43.15 -30.69
CA LYS A 421 27.01 -43.80 -30.59
C LYS A 421 27.84 -43.52 -31.83
N ASP A 422 29.06 -43.04 -31.64
CA ASP A 422 30.03 -42.87 -32.72
C ASP A 422 30.64 -44.24 -33.04
N ILE A 423 30.37 -44.70 -34.25
CA ILE A 423 30.86 -46.00 -34.76
C ILE A 423 32.39 -46.03 -34.80
N ARG A 424 33.06 -44.87 -34.84
CA ARG A 424 34.52 -44.73 -34.85
C ARG A 424 35.14 -44.66 -33.46
N ASN A 425 34.33 -44.50 -32.41
CA ASN A 425 34.79 -44.49 -31.02
C ASN A 425 34.04 -45.57 -30.21
N PRO A 426 34.66 -46.74 -29.95
CA PRO A 426 34.05 -47.86 -29.23
C PRO A 426 33.55 -47.51 -27.81
N GLU A 427 34.18 -46.53 -27.16
CA GLU A 427 33.82 -46.06 -25.80
C GLU A 427 32.62 -45.11 -25.79
N SER A 428 32.21 -44.60 -26.96
CA SER A 428 31.06 -43.71 -27.06
C SER A 428 29.76 -44.47 -26.72
N LYS A 429 28.91 -43.80 -25.95
CA LYS A 429 27.69 -44.35 -25.40
C LYS A 429 26.49 -43.70 -26.10
N ASN A 430 25.44 -44.48 -26.37
CA ASN A 430 24.17 -43.91 -26.83
C ASN A 430 23.62 -42.94 -25.78
N GLY A 431 23.00 -41.86 -26.24
CA GLY A 431 22.21 -40.94 -25.42
C GLY A 431 20.95 -41.61 -24.89
N PHE A 432 20.29 -40.96 -23.93
CA PHE A 432 19.14 -41.52 -23.22
C PHE A 432 18.03 -42.06 -24.16
N ILE A 433 17.67 -41.32 -25.21
CA ILE A 433 16.58 -41.72 -26.11
C ILE A 433 16.90 -43.03 -26.85
N GLU A 434 18.08 -43.14 -27.44
CA GLU A 434 18.48 -44.35 -28.16
C GLU A 434 18.57 -45.54 -27.20
N ARG A 435 19.09 -45.34 -25.97
CA ARG A 435 19.09 -46.40 -24.94
C ARG A 435 17.69 -46.95 -24.67
N VAL A 436 16.69 -46.07 -24.52
CA VAL A 436 15.30 -46.47 -24.27
C VAL A 436 14.65 -47.14 -25.50
N LEU A 437 14.96 -46.66 -26.70
CA LEU A 437 14.38 -47.20 -27.93
C LEU A 437 14.97 -48.56 -28.35
N THR A 438 16.19 -48.88 -27.94
CA THR A 438 16.88 -50.15 -28.28
C THR A 438 16.75 -51.24 -27.22
N LEU A 439 15.97 -51.01 -26.15
CA LEU A 439 15.72 -52.06 -25.14
C LEU A 439 15.02 -53.26 -25.77
N GLU A 440 15.47 -54.47 -25.43
CA GLU A 440 14.83 -55.71 -25.89
C GLU A 440 13.43 -55.87 -25.29
N ASN A 441 13.25 -55.45 -24.04
CA ASN A 441 11.97 -55.35 -23.36
C ASN A 441 12.01 -54.20 -22.33
N TYR A 442 10.84 -53.79 -21.85
CA TYR A 442 10.69 -52.67 -20.92
C TYR A 442 10.48 -53.12 -19.47
N GLN A 443 10.89 -54.34 -19.11
CA GLN A 443 10.94 -54.76 -17.72
C GLN A 443 11.89 -53.84 -16.94
N ASP A 444 11.53 -53.56 -15.69
CA ASP A 444 12.32 -52.73 -14.78
C ASP A 444 12.50 -51.25 -15.17
N VAL A 445 11.74 -50.80 -16.20
CA VAL A 445 11.61 -49.39 -16.57
C VAL A 445 10.23 -48.91 -16.17
N TYR A 446 10.17 -47.76 -15.50
CA TYR A 446 8.94 -47.28 -14.88
C TYR A 446 8.64 -45.83 -15.24
N TRP A 447 7.36 -45.48 -15.25
CA TRP A 447 6.87 -44.12 -15.17
C TRP A 447 6.31 -43.79 -13.79
N SER A 448 6.49 -42.54 -13.38
CA SER A 448 5.77 -41.97 -12.23
C SER A 448 4.27 -41.84 -12.53
N ASP A 449 3.44 -41.88 -11.50
CA ASP A 449 1.99 -41.62 -11.57
C ASP A 449 1.60 -40.35 -12.33
N LYS A 450 2.41 -39.29 -12.21
CA LYS A 450 2.21 -37.99 -12.90
C LYS A 450 2.29 -38.09 -14.42
N ALA A 451 3.02 -39.08 -14.94
CA ALA A 451 3.20 -39.27 -16.37
C ALA A 451 1.88 -39.64 -17.05
N ILE A 452 1.11 -40.54 -16.44
CA ILE A 452 -0.05 -41.20 -17.07
C ILE A 452 -1.08 -40.20 -17.59
N ASN A 453 -1.57 -39.31 -16.72
CA ASN A 453 -2.55 -38.30 -17.13
C ASN A 453 -1.97 -37.29 -18.14
N THR A 454 -0.72 -36.87 -17.93
CA THR A 454 -0.10 -35.83 -18.75
C THR A 454 0.19 -36.31 -20.17
N ILE A 455 0.73 -37.52 -20.30
CA ILE A 455 1.03 -38.17 -21.57
C ILE A 455 -0.29 -38.56 -22.26
N SER A 456 -1.26 -39.11 -21.53
CA SER A 456 -2.59 -39.41 -22.09
C SER A 456 -3.24 -38.15 -22.66
N ALA A 457 -3.24 -37.05 -21.91
CA ALA A 457 -3.80 -35.78 -22.35
C ALA A 457 -3.05 -35.15 -23.53
N LYS A 458 -1.74 -35.42 -23.70
CA LYS A 458 -0.95 -34.82 -24.79
C LYS A 458 -1.08 -35.63 -26.10
N TYR A 459 -1.05 -36.96 -26.05
CA TYR A 459 -0.92 -37.80 -27.25
C TYR A 459 -2.19 -38.58 -27.64
N PHE A 460 -3.12 -38.82 -26.72
CA PHE A 460 -4.35 -39.58 -26.97
C PHE A 460 -5.60 -38.70 -27.01
N ALA A 461 -6.69 -39.22 -27.58
CA ALA A 461 -7.94 -38.48 -27.77
C ALA A 461 -8.47 -37.85 -26.46
N ASN A 462 -8.48 -38.61 -25.37
CA ASN A 462 -8.91 -38.15 -24.04
C ASN A 462 -7.81 -38.38 -22.98
N TRP A 463 -7.81 -37.53 -21.95
CA TRP A 463 -6.85 -37.63 -20.83
C TRP A 463 -7.05 -38.90 -19.98
N SER A 464 -8.25 -39.50 -19.98
CA SER A 464 -8.57 -40.71 -19.21
C SER A 464 -8.31 -42.01 -19.98
N SER A 465 -8.12 -41.96 -21.30
CA SER A 465 -8.07 -43.14 -22.19
C SER A 465 -7.09 -44.22 -21.70
N VAL A 466 -5.84 -43.83 -21.39
CA VAL A 466 -4.81 -44.77 -20.93
C VAL A 466 -5.18 -45.39 -19.58
N LYS A 467 -5.79 -44.63 -18.66
CA LYS A 467 -6.21 -45.15 -17.35
C LYS A 467 -7.36 -46.14 -17.45
N GLU A 468 -8.34 -45.83 -18.30
CA GLU A 468 -9.48 -46.71 -18.55
C GLU A 468 -9.03 -48.01 -19.21
N LEU A 469 -8.11 -47.93 -20.16
CA LEU A 469 -7.49 -49.10 -20.81
C LEU A 469 -6.79 -50.01 -19.79
N LEU A 470 -5.92 -49.44 -18.95
CA LEU A 470 -5.20 -50.19 -17.91
C LEU A 470 -6.12 -50.78 -16.84
N ARG A 471 -7.25 -50.13 -16.56
CA ARG A 471 -8.28 -50.67 -15.67
C ARG A 471 -8.98 -51.86 -16.31
N ASN A 472 -9.35 -51.75 -17.59
CA ASN A 472 -10.03 -52.83 -18.31
C ASN A 472 -9.14 -54.08 -18.43
N ALA A 473 -7.85 -53.87 -18.66
CA ALA A 473 -6.82 -54.92 -18.63
C ALA A 473 -6.48 -55.44 -17.22
N LYS A 474 -7.18 -54.97 -16.17
CA LYS A 474 -6.97 -55.33 -14.76
C LYS A 474 -5.58 -55.02 -14.18
N VAL A 475 -4.78 -54.22 -14.88
CA VAL A 475 -3.50 -53.67 -14.38
C VAL A 475 -3.77 -52.65 -13.28
N PHE A 476 -4.78 -51.79 -13.44
CA PHE A 476 -5.21 -50.82 -12.42
C PHE A 476 -6.45 -51.29 -11.67
N LYS A 477 -6.53 -50.93 -10.38
CA LYS A 477 -7.66 -51.28 -9.49
C LYS A 477 -8.66 -50.12 -9.40
N LYS A 478 -9.94 -50.44 -9.28
CA LYS A 478 -11.02 -49.50 -8.96
C LYS A 478 -11.28 -49.48 -7.45
N GLU A 479 -11.28 -48.32 -6.83
CA GLU A 479 -11.67 -48.10 -5.42
C GLU A 479 -12.67 -46.93 -5.36
N LYS A 480 -13.84 -47.13 -4.72
CA LYS A 480 -14.86 -46.08 -4.49
C LYS A 480 -15.11 -45.16 -5.71
N ASP A 481 -15.42 -45.78 -6.86
CA ASP A 481 -15.72 -45.13 -8.14
C ASP A 481 -14.58 -44.43 -8.90
N GLU A 482 -13.35 -44.42 -8.37
CA GLU A 482 -12.18 -43.89 -9.09
C GLU A 482 -11.16 -44.99 -9.47
N ILE A 483 -10.47 -44.77 -10.59
CA ILE A 483 -9.35 -45.62 -11.03
C ILE A 483 -8.09 -45.19 -10.28
N LYS A 484 -7.63 -46.04 -9.36
CA LYS A 484 -6.44 -45.75 -8.55
C LYS A 484 -5.19 -45.95 -9.41
N THR A 485 -4.45 -44.87 -9.62
CA THR A 485 -3.15 -44.93 -10.34
C THR A 485 -2.06 -45.34 -9.35
N PRO A 486 -1.31 -46.42 -9.61
CA PRO A 486 -0.12 -46.76 -8.84
C PRO A 486 0.90 -45.62 -8.85
N GLN A 487 1.67 -45.46 -7.76
CA GLN A 487 2.71 -44.41 -7.68
C GLN A 487 3.83 -44.58 -8.72
N VAL A 488 4.05 -45.82 -9.14
CA VAL A 488 4.98 -46.22 -10.21
C VAL A 488 4.25 -47.20 -11.11
N VAL A 489 4.42 -47.04 -12.42
CA VAL A 489 3.78 -47.86 -13.45
C VAL A 489 4.89 -48.46 -14.29
N GLU A 490 4.99 -49.79 -14.31
CA GLU A 490 5.98 -50.49 -15.12
C GLU A 490 5.61 -50.37 -16.60
N LEU A 491 6.61 -50.07 -17.45
CA LEU A 491 6.39 -49.82 -18.86
C LEU A 491 6.09 -51.10 -19.64
N SER A 492 6.62 -52.24 -19.22
CA SER A 492 6.27 -53.57 -19.75
C SER A 492 4.76 -53.81 -19.72
N ASP A 493 4.15 -53.73 -18.54
CA ASP A 493 2.70 -53.89 -18.32
C ASP A 493 1.88 -52.87 -19.13
N LEU A 494 2.33 -51.61 -19.14
CA LEU A 494 1.65 -50.54 -19.87
C LEU A 494 1.67 -50.79 -21.38
N PHE A 495 2.82 -51.15 -21.92
CA PHE A 495 3.03 -51.29 -23.36
C PHE A 495 2.37 -52.54 -23.91
N GLU A 496 2.35 -53.65 -23.15
CA GLU A 496 1.58 -54.83 -23.50
C GLU A 496 0.10 -54.49 -23.71
N VAL A 497 -0.50 -53.75 -22.78
CA VAL A 497 -1.90 -53.31 -22.90
C VAL A 497 -2.10 -52.35 -24.07
N LEU A 498 -1.23 -51.37 -24.27
CA LEU A 498 -1.34 -50.43 -25.38
C LEU A 498 -1.23 -51.09 -26.76
N ASP A 499 -0.43 -52.16 -26.87
CA ASP A 499 -0.17 -52.83 -28.13
C ASP A 499 -1.22 -53.89 -28.49
N CYS A 500 -1.91 -54.44 -27.50
CA CYS A 500 -2.94 -55.46 -27.68
C CYS A 500 -4.36 -54.90 -27.75
N GLU A 501 -4.63 -53.77 -27.09
CA GLU A 501 -5.97 -53.17 -27.02
C GLU A 501 -6.12 -51.96 -27.96
N ALA A 502 -7.35 -51.72 -28.44
CA ALA A 502 -7.64 -50.58 -29.29
C ALA A 502 -7.60 -49.25 -28.51
N ILE A 503 -6.75 -48.31 -28.93
CA ILE A 503 -6.69 -46.96 -28.37
C ILE A 503 -6.41 -45.92 -29.46
N GLU A 504 -7.08 -44.77 -29.38
CA GLU A 504 -6.99 -43.70 -30.38
C GLU A 504 -6.01 -42.58 -29.97
N PHE A 505 -5.02 -42.35 -30.81
CA PHE A 505 -4.18 -41.15 -30.77
C PHE A 505 -4.98 -39.92 -31.22
N LYS A 506 -4.56 -38.71 -30.81
CA LYS A 506 -5.21 -37.48 -31.27
C LYS A 506 -5.19 -37.36 -32.80
N GLU A 507 -6.24 -36.72 -33.33
CA GLU A 507 -6.34 -36.37 -34.74
C GLU A 507 -5.40 -35.24 -35.12
N THR A 508 -5.22 -34.24 -34.26
CA THR A 508 -4.32 -33.10 -34.51
C THR A 508 -3.44 -32.80 -33.30
N PHE A 509 -2.16 -32.60 -33.53
CA PHE A 509 -1.19 -32.17 -32.53
C PHE A 509 -0.89 -30.68 -32.68
N LYS A 510 -0.74 -29.97 -31.56
CA LYS A 510 -0.38 -28.54 -31.57
C LYS A 510 1.06 -28.27 -32.04
N GLU A 511 1.96 -29.21 -31.75
CA GLU A 511 3.41 -29.11 -31.97
C GLU A 511 3.87 -30.33 -32.77
N ASN A 512 4.75 -30.13 -33.76
CA ASN A 512 5.32 -31.18 -34.62
C ASN A 512 4.27 -32.10 -35.26
N ASN A 513 3.15 -31.53 -35.71
CA ASN A 513 2.04 -32.31 -36.22
C ASN A 513 2.47 -33.25 -37.34
N ASP A 514 3.18 -32.77 -38.36
CA ASP A 514 3.53 -33.56 -39.54
C ASP A 514 4.35 -34.82 -39.19
N LYS A 515 5.43 -34.65 -38.40
CA LYS A 515 6.27 -35.78 -37.94
C LYS A 515 5.49 -36.75 -37.04
N LYS A 516 4.58 -36.26 -36.20
CA LYS A 516 3.74 -37.11 -35.36
C LYS A 516 2.65 -37.84 -36.14
N GLN A 517 2.09 -37.24 -37.19
CA GLN A 517 1.16 -37.91 -38.08
C GLN A 517 1.86 -39.03 -38.86
N GLU A 518 3.08 -38.77 -39.32
CA GLU A 518 3.92 -39.80 -39.95
C GLU A 518 4.15 -40.99 -38.98
N ILE A 519 4.52 -40.70 -37.72
CA ILE A 519 4.70 -41.75 -36.70
C ILE A 519 3.37 -42.47 -36.39
N LYS A 520 2.26 -41.74 -36.24
CA LYS A 520 0.92 -42.30 -36.00
C LYS A 520 0.52 -43.29 -37.08
N ASN A 521 0.81 -42.96 -38.35
CA ASN A 521 0.44 -43.74 -39.53
C ASN A 521 1.44 -44.86 -39.87
N SER A 522 2.55 -44.97 -39.14
CA SER A 522 3.54 -46.04 -39.35
C SER A 522 3.01 -47.43 -38.94
N ASN A 523 3.66 -48.50 -39.41
CA ASN A 523 3.35 -49.89 -39.04
C ASN A 523 3.90 -50.32 -37.66
N LEU A 524 4.33 -49.36 -36.83
CA LEU A 524 4.85 -49.63 -35.50
C LEU A 524 3.74 -49.99 -34.51
N LYS A 525 4.12 -50.66 -33.42
CA LYS A 525 3.20 -50.89 -32.29
C LYS A 525 2.84 -49.56 -31.60
N ASN A 526 1.71 -49.50 -30.89
CA ASN A 526 1.21 -48.27 -30.27
C ASN A 526 2.18 -47.71 -29.21
N SER A 527 2.82 -48.58 -28.43
CA SER A 527 3.88 -48.24 -27.47
C SER A 527 5.07 -47.55 -28.13
N GLN A 528 5.53 -48.09 -29.26
CA GLN A 528 6.64 -47.56 -30.05
C GLN A 528 6.28 -46.23 -30.72
N LYS A 529 5.04 -46.09 -31.23
CA LYS A 529 4.50 -44.83 -31.74
C LYS A 529 4.51 -43.76 -30.66
N LEU A 530 3.99 -44.08 -29.47
CA LEU A 530 3.94 -43.17 -28.33
C LEU A 530 5.33 -42.67 -27.92
N LEU A 531 6.29 -43.57 -27.72
CA LEU A 531 7.66 -43.19 -27.37
C LEU A 531 8.31 -42.32 -28.45
N ARG A 532 8.19 -42.70 -29.72
CA ARG A 532 8.75 -41.92 -30.83
C ARG A 532 8.11 -40.54 -30.95
N MET A 533 6.81 -40.40 -30.68
CA MET A 533 6.14 -39.10 -30.66
C MET A 533 6.59 -38.22 -29.49
N ILE A 534 6.80 -38.81 -28.30
CA ILE A 534 7.34 -38.11 -27.13
C ILE A 534 8.76 -37.61 -27.42
N PHE A 535 9.60 -38.46 -27.99
CA PHE A 535 10.99 -38.13 -28.30
C PHE A 535 11.12 -37.17 -29.48
N ALA A 536 10.22 -37.21 -30.45
CA ALA A 536 10.13 -36.20 -31.50
C ALA A 536 9.87 -34.79 -30.95
N ASP A 537 9.13 -34.66 -29.84
CA ASP A 537 8.96 -33.36 -29.17
C ASP A 537 10.24 -32.88 -28.48
N ILE A 538 11.02 -33.78 -27.90
CA ILE A 538 12.34 -33.44 -27.32
C ILE A 538 13.31 -33.00 -28.42
N GLU A 539 13.33 -33.70 -29.56
CA GLU A 539 14.14 -33.31 -30.72
C GLU A 539 13.77 -31.93 -31.25
N ALA A 540 12.48 -31.63 -31.39
CA ALA A 540 12.04 -30.32 -31.83
C ALA A 540 12.38 -29.22 -30.82
N ASN A 541 12.32 -29.52 -29.52
CA ASN A 541 12.75 -28.60 -28.48
C ASN A 541 14.25 -28.32 -28.51
N LYS A 542 15.08 -29.33 -28.84
CA LYS A 542 16.51 -29.13 -29.12
C LYS A 542 16.68 -28.16 -30.29
N ASN A 543 16.00 -28.40 -31.41
CA ASN A 543 16.11 -27.54 -32.59
C ASN A 543 15.69 -26.09 -32.29
N LEU A 544 14.58 -25.90 -31.56
CA LEU A 544 14.14 -24.58 -31.11
C LEU A 544 15.21 -23.93 -30.22
N PHE A 545 15.77 -24.70 -29.28
CA PHE A 545 16.80 -24.23 -28.37
C PHE A 545 18.04 -23.73 -29.13
N GLU A 546 18.52 -24.48 -30.11
CA GLU A 546 19.67 -24.11 -30.94
C GLU A 546 19.40 -22.88 -31.82
N ILE A 547 18.25 -22.84 -32.50
CA ILE A 547 17.87 -21.73 -33.40
C ILE A 547 17.73 -20.41 -32.64
N GLU A 548 17.17 -20.44 -31.44
CA GLU A 548 16.89 -19.24 -30.66
C GLU A 548 18.05 -18.82 -29.75
N ARG A 549 19.03 -19.70 -29.50
CA ARG A 549 20.19 -19.47 -28.62
C ARG A 549 20.87 -18.12 -28.88
N ASP A 550 21.32 -17.89 -30.11
CA ASP A 550 22.10 -16.70 -30.45
C ASP A 550 21.23 -15.44 -30.41
N LYS A 551 19.94 -15.56 -30.76
CA LYS A 551 18.97 -14.46 -30.70
C LYS A 551 18.70 -14.05 -29.25
N VAL A 552 18.53 -15.01 -28.34
CA VAL A 552 18.30 -14.76 -26.91
C VAL A 552 19.49 -14.03 -26.28
N LEU A 553 20.73 -14.43 -26.60
CA LEU A 553 21.93 -13.78 -26.10
C LEU A 553 22.12 -12.34 -26.60
N GLN A 554 21.51 -12.00 -27.74
CA GLN A 554 21.57 -10.66 -28.35
C GLN A 554 20.45 -9.71 -27.88
N ILE A 555 19.52 -10.17 -27.04
CA ILE A 555 18.42 -9.33 -26.55
C ILE A 555 18.97 -8.18 -25.69
N ILE A 556 18.58 -6.95 -26.06
CA ILE A 556 18.96 -5.72 -25.37
C ILE A 556 17.94 -5.35 -24.29
N ASP A 557 16.64 -5.50 -24.56
CA ASP A 557 15.55 -5.14 -23.63
C ASP A 557 14.73 -6.39 -23.29
N PRO A 558 15.17 -7.21 -22.31
CA PRO A 558 14.55 -8.50 -22.03
C PRO A 558 13.13 -8.38 -21.44
N LYS A 559 12.74 -7.21 -20.93
CA LYS A 559 11.43 -7.00 -20.29
C LYS A 559 10.34 -6.53 -21.25
N LYS A 560 10.70 -6.21 -22.49
CA LYS A 560 9.71 -5.97 -23.55
C LYS A 560 8.93 -7.26 -23.83
N ASP A 561 7.62 -7.18 -23.95
CA ASP A 561 6.72 -8.34 -24.08
C ASP A 561 7.20 -9.38 -25.11
N ASP A 562 7.55 -8.96 -26.35
CA ASP A 562 8.03 -9.87 -27.40
C ASP A 562 9.34 -10.57 -27.02
N ASN A 563 10.29 -9.83 -26.43
CA ASN A 563 11.61 -10.35 -26.05
C ASN A 563 11.49 -11.29 -24.83
N ALA A 564 10.67 -10.92 -23.85
CA ALA A 564 10.37 -11.76 -22.70
C ALA A 564 9.71 -13.08 -23.13
N GLN A 565 8.80 -13.02 -24.12
CA GLN A 565 8.18 -14.20 -24.70
C GLN A 565 9.19 -15.09 -25.42
N GLN A 566 10.15 -14.50 -26.14
CA GLN A 566 11.22 -15.25 -26.81
C GLN A 566 12.11 -16.00 -25.81
N ILE A 567 12.58 -15.33 -24.76
CA ILE A 567 13.35 -15.95 -23.67
C ILE A 567 12.54 -17.06 -23.00
N LYS A 568 11.25 -16.81 -22.73
CA LYS A 568 10.36 -17.80 -22.13
C LYS A 568 10.23 -19.06 -22.99
N ASN A 569 9.98 -18.91 -24.30
CA ASN A 569 9.84 -20.04 -25.21
C ASN A 569 11.13 -20.88 -25.28
N TRP A 570 12.29 -20.21 -25.27
CA TRP A 570 13.59 -20.87 -25.26
C TRP A 570 13.84 -21.66 -23.95
N LEU A 571 13.45 -21.11 -22.80
CA LEU A 571 13.53 -21.82 -21.51
C LEU A 571 12.48 -22.94 -21.39
N ASP A 572 11.29 -22.77 -21.98
CA ASP A 572 10.22 -23.76 -21.97
C ASP A 572 10.60 -25.03 -22.72
N SER A 573 11.43 -24.94 -23.78
CA SER A 573 11.90 -26.12 -24.51
C SER A 573 12.79 -27.02 -23.66
N LEU A 574 13.66 -26.43 -22.84
CA LEU A 574 14.45 -27.12 -21.82
C LEU A 574 13.54 -27.70 -20.72
N LEU A 575 12.62 -26.88 -20.19
CA LEU A 575 11.75 -27.26 -19.08
C LEU A 575 10.86 -28.46 -19.44
N PHE A 576 10.26 -28.44 -20.64
CA PHE A 576 9.44 -29.55 -21.12
C PHE A 576 10.25 -30.84 -21.19
N SER A 577 11.44 -30.78 -21.82
CA SER A 577 12.30 -31.95 -22.00
C SER A 577 12.75 -32.51 -20.64
N ASN A 578 13.10 -31.65 -19.69
CA ASN A 578 13.44 -32.02 -18.32
C ASN A 578 12.26 -32.69 -17.58
N GLN A 579 11.03 -32.19 -17.76
CA GLN A 579 9.83 -32.78 -17.16
C GLN A 579 9.51 -34.17 -17.71
N ILE A 580 9.66 -34.39 -19.02
CA ILE A 580 9.48 -35.72 -19.62
C ILE A 580 10.47 -36.72 -19.03
N LEU A 581 11.75 -36.37 -18.93
CA LEU A 581 12.77 -37.23 -18.32
C LEU A 581 12.46 -37.55 -16.85
N LYS A 582 11.99 -36.56 -16.08
CA LYS A 582 11.56 -36.77 -14.68
C LYS A 582 10.44 -37.80 -14.54
N TYR A 583 9.64 -38.07 -15.58
CA TYR A 583 8.64 -39.13 -15.53
C TYR A 583 9.26 -40.53 -15.47
N PHE A 584 10.43 -40.73 -16.07
CA PHE A 584 11.20 -41.98 -15.98
C PHE A 584 11.95 -42.12 -14.64
N LYS A 585 12.02 -41.06 -13.83
CA LYS A 585 12.65 -41.08 -12.50
C LYS A 585 11.63 -41.44 -11.43
N VAL A 586 11.67 -42.68 -10.96
CA VAL A 586 10.80 -43.18 -9.87
C VAL A 586 11.57 -43.41 -8.57
N ARG A 587 10.86 -43.58 -7.46
CA ARG A 587 11.45 -43.91 -6.15
C ARG A 587 11.52 -45.42 -6.00
N GLU A 588 12.73 -45.95 -5.78
CA GLU A 588 12.97 -47.39 -5.65
C GLU A 588 12.12 -48.05 -4.56
N ASN A 589 11.95 -47.40 -3.41
CA ASN A 589 11.13 -47.90 -2.30
C ASN A 589 9.61 -47.97 -2.59
N LYS A 590 9.16 -47.55 -3.77
CA LYS A 590 7.76 -47.65 -4.23
C LYS A 590 7.55 -48.72 -5.29
N ILE A 591 8.62 -49.33 -5.78
CA ILE A 591 8.59 -50.44 -6.74
C ILE A 591 8.20 -51.72 -6.00
N LYS A 592 7.33 -52.52 -6.60
CA LYS A 592 6.89 -53.83 -6.07
C LYS A 592 7.39 -55.01 -6.92
N GLY A 593 8.20 -54.72 -7.95
CA GLY A 593 8.83 -55.67 -8.89
C GLY A 593 10.36 -55.68 -8.76
N ASN A 594 11.09 -55.94 -9.85
CA ASN A 594 12.56 -56.03 -9.79
C ASN A 594 13.24 -54.65 -9.67
N GLN A 595 14.54 -54.69 -9.41
CA GLN A 595 15.37 -53.49 -9.24
C GLN A 595 15.38 -52.65 -10.51
N LEU A 596 15.58 -51.34 -10.37
CA LEU A 596 15.63 -50.42 -11.51
C LEU A 596 16.70 -50.85 -12.52
N ASN A 597 16.35 -50.79 -13.81
CA ASN A 597 17.33 -50.96 -14.87
C ASN A 597 18.43 -49.88 -14.75
N THR A 598 19.65 -50.29 -14.41
CA THR A 598 20.80 -49.41 -14.17
C THR A 598 21.27 -48.73 -15.45
N GLU A 599 21.11 -49.37 -16.62
CA GLU A 599 21.48 -48.81 -17.92
C GLU A 599 20.64 -47.59 -18.33
N ILE A 600 19.46 -47.44 -17.71
CA ILE A 600 18.54 -46.31 -17.88
C ILE A 600 18.59 -45.36 -16.69
N SER A 601 18.58 -45.88 -15.46
CA SER A 601 18.42 -45.06 -14.25
C SER A 601 19.68 -44.28 -13.86
N GLU A 602 20.89 -44.80 -14.10
CA GLU A 602 22.14 -44.07 -13.82
C GLU A 602 22.34 -42.89 -14.78
N PRO A 603 22.27 -43.05 -16.12
CA PRO A 603 22.41 -41.92 -17.05
C PRO A 603 21.32 -40.86 -16.84
N LEU A 604 20.10 -41.29 -16.51
CA LEU A 604 19.00 -40.37 -16.20
C LEU A 604 19.28 -39.50 -14.97
N ASN A 605 19.91 -40.08 -13.93
CA ASN A 605 20.30 -39.31 -12.74
C ASN A 605 21.36 -38.26 -13.06
N ASP A 606 22.36 -38.63 -13.84
CA ASP A 606 23.41 -37.70 -14.27
C ASP A 606 22.80 -36.52 -15.06
N ILE A 607 21.90 -36.81 -16.01
CA ILE A 607 21.22 -35.78 -16.82
C ILE A 607 20.37 -34.84 -15.96
N LEU A 608 19.67 -35.36 -14.95
CA LEU A 608 18.70 -34.57 -14.18
C LEU A 608 19.32 -33.77 -13.03
N PHE A 609 20.41 -34.24 -12.43
CA PHE A 609 20.89 -33.74 -11.14
C PHE A 609 22.33 -33.21 -11.14
N LYS A 610 23.16 -33.52 -12.14
CA LYS A 610 24.56 -33.05 -12.15
C LYS A 610 24.67 -31.57 -12.55
N GLU A 611 24.08 -31.18 -13.67
CA GLU A 611 24.03 -29.80 -14.17
C GLU A 611 22.67 -29.55 -14.84
N ASN A 612 21.67 -29.07 -14.09
CA ASN A 612 20.31 -28.92 -14.60
C ASN A 612 20.06 -27.52 -15.19
N PRO A 613 19.81 -27.39 -16.51
CA PRO A 613 19.64 -26.08 -17.17
C PRO A 613 18.34 -25.35 -16.78
N THR A 614 17.44 -25.99 -16.02
CA THR A 614 16.13 -25.45 -15.64
C THR A 614 16.09 -24.83 -14.25
N ASP A 615 17.17 -24.94 -13.46
CA ASP A 615 17.21 -24.48 -12.06
C ASP A 615 16.96 -22.97 -11.92
N ASN A 616 17.37 -22.18 -12.93
CA ASN A 616 17.21 -20.74 -12.95
C ASN A 616 15.88 -20.26 -13.56
N TYR A 617 14.98 -21.16 -13.97
CA TYR A 617 13.74 -20.79 -14.65
C TYR A 617 12.90 -19.81 -13.84
N ASP A 618 12.67 -20.10 -12.55
CA ASP A 618 11.85 -19.26 -11.68
C ASP A 618 12.46 -17.88 -11.43
N ILE A 619 13.78 -17.80 -11.25
CA ILE A 619 14.46 -16.52 -10.99
C ILE A 619 14.46 -15.62 -12.24
N ILE A 620 14.57 -16.22 -13.43
CA ILE A 620 14.47 -15.50 -14.72
C ILE A 620 13.03 -15.04 -14.93
N ARG A 621 12.03 -15.91 -14.75
CA ARG A 621 10.61 -15.53 -14.84
C ARG A 621 10.28 -14.36 -13.91
N ASN A 622 10.74 -14.43 -12.67
CA ASN A 622 10.53 -13.36 -11.68
C ASN A 622 11.20 -12.04 -12.10
N PHE A 623 12.36 -12.09 -12.76
CA PHE A 623 13.02 -10.90 -13.31
C PHE A 623 12.25 -10.31 -14.51
N LEU A 624 11.88 -11.14 -15.49
CA LEU A 624 11.20 -10.71 -16.72
C LEU A 624 9.80 -10.13 -16.43
N THR A 625 9.09 -10.70 -15.47
CA THR A 625 7.73 -10.26 -15.08
C THR A 625 7.72 -9.09 -14.09
N LYS A 626 8.89 -8.65 -13.62
CA LYS A 626 8.99 -7.50 -12.71
C LYS A 626 8.59 -6.24 -13.46
N LYS A 627 7.53 -5.58 -12.98
CA LYS A 627 7.05 -4.30 -13.53
C LYS A 627 8.23 -3.33 -13.70
N PRO A 628 8.43 -2.74 -14.89
CA PRO A 628 9.51 -1.80 -15.12
C PRO A 628 9.51 -0.71 -14.04
N THR A 629 10.61 -0.58 -13.30
CA THR A 629 10.80 0.44 -12.25
C THR A 629 10.94 1.84 -12.84
N ALA A 630 11.26 1.94 -14.14
CA ALA A 630 11.43 3.18 -14.90
C ALA A 630 10.10 3.88 -15.25
N GLY A 631 9.18 3.99 -14.28
CA GLY A 631 8.13 5.00 -14.37
C GLY A 631 8.77 6.38 -14.22
N ILE A 632 8.38 7.34 -15.05
CA ILE A 632 8.84 8.72 -14.87
C ILE A 632 8.34 9.21 -13.51
N ASN A 633 9.23 9.26 -12.53
CA ASN A 633 8.91 9.78 -11.22
C ASN A 633 8.88 11.31 -11.29
N LYS A 634 7.94 11.90 -10.57
CA LYS A 634 7.92 13.34 -10.37
C LYS A 634 8.86 13.70 -9.22
N LEU A 635 9.70 14.71 -9.41
CA LEU A 635 10.56 15.31 -8.40
C LEU A 635 9.81 16.48 -7.77
N LYS A 636 9.74 16.58 -6.45
CA LYS A 636 9.20 17.77 -5.78
C LYS A 636 10.24 18.89 -5.85
N LEU A 637 9.83 20.05 -6.34
CA LEU A 637 10.70 21.23 -6.39
C LEU A 637 10.49 22.09 -5.16
N ASN A 638 11.58 22.45 -4.49
CA ASN A 638 11.53 23.22 -3.25
C ASN A 638 12.19 24.60 -3.37
N PHE A 639 12.98 24.86 -4.42
CA PHE A 639 13.64 26.15 -4.64
C PHE A 639 14.44 26.63 -3.40
N GLU A 640 15.16 25.69 -2.76
CA GLU A 640 15.89 25.87 -1.49
C GLU A 640 15.04 26.26 -0.27
N ASN A 641 13.74 25.95 -0.30
CA ASN A 641 12.83 26.32 0.78
C ASN A 641 12.00 25.13 1.24
N GLY A 642 12.33 24.57 2.41
CA GLY A 642 11.60 23.46 3.05
C GLY A 642 10.16 23.80 3.46
N VAL A 643 9.79 25.08 3.44
CA VAL A 643 8.43 25.58 3.71
C VAL A 643 7.82 26.34 2.52
N LEU A 644 8.31 26.09 1.30
CA LEU A 644 7.75 26.65 0.06
C LEU A 644 6.25 26.41 -0.02
N ALA A 645 5.48 27.45 -0.33
CA ALA A 645 4.01 27.39 -0.53
C ALA A 645 3.24 26.73 0.63
N LYS A 646 3.80 26.80 1.85
CA LYS A 646 3.15 26.29 3.08
C LYS A 646 1.88 27.09 3.43
N GLY A 647 1.76 28.32 2.95
CA GLY A 647 0.55 29.13 3.03
C GLY A 647 0.63 30.33 2.09
N TRP A 648 -0.37 31.21 2.17
CA TRP A 648 -0.53 32.35 1.25
C TRP A 648 -0.57 33.71 1.95
N SER A 649 -0.39 33.74 3.28
CA SER A 649 -0.48 34.98 4.07
C SER A 649 0.56 35.99 3.62
N GLU A 650 0.15 37.23 3.41
CA GLU A 650 1.03 38.33 2.98
C GLU A 650 2.22 38.52 3.93
N THR A 651 1.97 38.49 5.24
CA THR A 651 2.99 38.58 6.30
C THR A 651 4.02 37.44 6.30
N LYS A 652 3.77 36.38 5.51
CA LYS A 652 4.62 35.19 5.39
C LYS A 652 5.13 34.97 3.97
N GLU A 653 4.94 35.92 3.05
CA GLU A 653 5.42 35.82 1.67
C GLU A 653 6.95 35.60 1.61
N THR A 654 7.71 36.27 2.47
CA THR A 654 9.18 36.10 2.55
C THR A 654 9.61 34.73 3.08
N GLU A 655 8.77 34.09 3.90
CA GLU A 655 9.00 32.74 4.46
C GLU A 655 8.59 31.66 3.45
N TYR A 656 7.41 31.79 2.84
CA TYR A 656 6.84 30.77 1.94
C TYR A 656 7.24 30.93 0.48
N ARG A 657 7.77 32.10 0.09
CA ARG A 657 8.36 32.43 -1.23
C ARG A 657 7.50 32.05 -2.44
N CYS A 658 6.18 32.03 -2.27
CA CYS A 658 5.23 31.63 -3.31
C CYS A 658 4.01 32.56 -3.29
N ILE A 659 3.71 33.19 -4.42
CA ILE A 659 2.70 34.25 -4.55
C ILE A 659 1.84 33.97 -5.79
N ILE A 660 0.54 34.24 -5.70
CA ILE A 660 -0.38 34.16 -6.85
C ILE A 660 -0.52 35.55 -7.47
N LEU A 661 -0.35 35.65 -8.78
CA LEU A 661 -0.61 36.87 -9.55
C LEU A 661 -1.79 36.64 -10.52
N GLN A 662 -2.35 37.72 -11.05
CA GLN A 662 -3.26 37.66 -12.18
C GLN A 662 -2.96 38.71 -13.27
N ASP A 663 -3.21 38.34 -14.52
CA ASP A 663 -3.20 39.28 -15.65
C ASP A 663 -4.53 40.07 -15.76
N SER A 664 -4.58 41.00 -16.71
CA SER A 664 -5.79 41.77 -17.05
C SER A 664 -6.97 40.94 -17.53
N LYS A 665 -6.78 39.65 -17.82
CA LYS A 665 -7.82 38.68 -18.20
C LYS A 665 -8.14 37.70 -17.05
N HIS A 666 -7.71 38.02 -15.83
CA HIS A 666 -7.88 37.22 -14.61
C HIS A 666 -7.24 35.82 -14.65
N GLN A 667 -6.30 35.56 -15.57
CA GLN A 667 -5.50 34.35 -15.59
C GLN A 667 -4.58 34.31 -14.40
N LYS A 668 -4.48 33.16 -13.72
CA LYS A 668 -3.60 33.02 -12.56
C LYS A 668 -2.20 32.61 -12.97
N TYR A 669 -1.23 33.20 -12.28
CA TYR A 669 0.18 32.88 -12.37
C TYR A 669 0.72 32.57 -10.97
N LEU A 670 1.73 31.73 -10.89
CA LEU A 670 2.49 31.45 -9.68
C LEU A 670 3.86 32.11 -9.81
N ALA A 671 4.19 33.00 -8.88
CA ALA A 671 5.51 33.59 -8.73
C ALA A 671 6.24 32.89 -7.59
N VAL A 672 7.40 32.31 -7.88
CA VAL A 672 8.32 31.76 -6.88
C VAL A 672 9.49 32.72 -6.73
N LEU A 673 9.69 33.23 -5.52
CA LEU A 673 10.75 34.21 -5.23
C LEU A 673 12.09 33.52 -5.10
N ASN A 674 13.16 34.10 -5.64
CA ASN A 674 14.53 33.65 -5.39
C ASN A 674 14.91 33.89 -3.91
N LYS A 675 15.81 33.07 -3.36
CA LYS A 675 16.20 33.07 -1.93
C LYS A 675 16.83 34.39 -1.53
N ASP A 676 17.62 34.95 -2.43
CA ASP A 676 18.33 36.21 -2.24
C ASP A 676 17.43 37.44 -2.47
N ASN A 677 16.19 37.22 -2.93
CA ASN A 677 15.25 38.27 -3.30
C ASN A 677 13.84 37.99 -2.77
N LYS A 678 13.75 37.60 -1.50
CA LYS A 678 12.50 37.15 -0.86
C LYS A 678 11.52 38.28 -0.52
N ASP A 679 11.98 39.52 -0.51
CA ASP A 679 11.26 40.73 -0.09
C ASP A 679 10.77 41.60 -1.25
N ILE A 680 10.88 41.13 -2.50
CA ILE A 680 10.50 41.88 -3.72
C ILE A 680 9.10 42.49 -3.63
N PHE A 681 8.12 41.77 -3.07
CA PHE A 681 6.74 42.24 -2.96
C PHE A 681 6.44 43.00 -1.66
N GLY A 682 7.46 43.36 -0.88
CA GLY A 682 7.31 44.19 0.31
C GLY A 682 6.79 45.59 -0.02
N ALA A 683 6.10 46.21 0.93
CA ALA A 683 5.47 47.53 0.76
C ALA A 683 6.46 48.66 0.40
N SER A 684 7.75 48.47 0.67
CA SER A 684 8.82 49.42 0.34
C SER A 684 9.20 49.45 -1.15
N ASN A 685 8.78 48.47 -1.95
CA ASN A 685 9.10 48.42 -3.37
C ASN A 685 8.15 49.28 -4.21
N ALA A 686 8.27 50.61 -4.06
CA ALA A 686 7.41 51.59 -4.71
C ALA A 686 7.39 51.45 -6.25
N GLU A 687 8.50 51.01 -6.86
CA GLU A 687 8.57 50.82 -8.31
C GLU A 687 7.67 49.68 -8.81
N LEU A 688 7.58 48.57 -8.07
CA LEU A 688 6.73 47.44 -8.46
C LEU A 688 5.25 47.76 -8.33
N TYR A 689 4.88 48.68 -7.44
CA TYR A 689 3.50 49.12 -7.25
C TYR A 689 3.19 50.44 -7.99
N ALA A 690 4.11 50.93 -8.83
CA ALA A 690 3.87 52.09 -9.67
C ALA A 690 2.81 51.78 -10.73
N LYS A 691 1.91 52.75 -10.99
CA LYS A 691 0.83 52.58 -11.98
C LYS A 691 1.38 52.23 -13.35
N ASP A 692 0.73 51.28 -14.01
CA ASP A 692 0.83 51.04 -15.43
C ASP A 692 -0.56 50.84 -16.04
N ASN A 693 -0.62 50.59 -17.35
CA ASN A 693 -1.86 50.33 -18.08
C ASN A 693 -2.03 48.84 -18.46
N GLU A 694 -1.23 47.94 -17.87
CA GLU A 694 -1.20 46.51 -18.23
C GLU A 694 -2.16 45.68 -17.37
N GLY A 695 -2.59 46.21 -16.22
CA GLY A 695 -3.66 45.64 -15.39
C GLY A 695 -3.25 44.33 -14.69
N TRP A 696 -1.97 44.15 -14.40
CA TRP A 696 -1.48 43.02 -13.62
C TRP A 696 -1.68 43.25 -12.13
N GLN A 697 -2.02 42.20 -11.39
CA GLN A 697 -2.31 42.31 -9.97
C GLN A 697 -1.70 41.16 -9.15
N LYS A 698 -1.20 41.49 -7.95
CA LYS A 698 -0.77 40.54 -6.92
C LYS A 698 -1.95 40.14 -6.06
N MET A 699 -2.10 38.85 -5.75
CA MET A 699 -3.02 38.40 -4.71
C MET A 699 -2.55 38.92 -3.35
N PHE A 700 -3.42 39.63 -2.66
CA PHE A 700 -3.21 40.05 -1.28
C PHE A 700 -4.10 39.18 -0.38
N PHE A 701 -3.48 38.30 0.40
CA PHE A 701 -4.21 37.38 1.26
C PHE A 701 -3.85 37.62 2.73
N ARG A 702 -4.83 38.11 3.48
CA ARG A 702 -4.70 38.43 4.91
C ARG A 702 -5.52 37.42 5.71
N GLN A 703 -4.90 36.82 6.72
CA GLN A 703 -5.56 35.88 7.62
C GLN A 703 -4.88 35.87 8.99
N ILE A 704 -5.62 35.53 10.03
CA ILE A 704 -5.05 35.14 11.32
C ILE A 704 -4.86 33.62 11.31
N GLY A 705 -3.63 33.17 11.08
CA GLY A 705 -3.32 31.73 11.02
C GLY A 705 -3.46 31.05 12.39
N ASP A 706 -4.08 29.86 12.43
CA ASP A 706 -4.19 29.00 13.62
C ASP A 706 -4.79 29.73 14.83
N ILE A 707 -5.98 30.32 14.62
CA ILE A 707 -6.68 31.15 15.61
C ILE A 707 -6.87 30.42 16.95
N LYS A 708 -7.15 29.11 16.92
CA LYS A 708 -7.33 28.26 18.11
C LYS A 708 -6.12 28.30 19.06
N ARG A 709 -4.90 28.35 18.51
CA ARG A 709 -3.67 28.45 19.30
C ARG A 709 -3.25 29.91 19.51
N GLN A 710 -3.35 30.74 18.47
CA GLN A 710 -2.85 32.11 18.51
C GLN A 710 -3.68 33.01 19.43
N LEU A 711 -5.01 32.91 19.40
CA LEU A 711 -5.87 33.79 20.18
C LEU A 711 -5.62 33.64 21.69
N PRO A 712 -5.61 32.44 22.30
CA PRO A 712 -5.26 32.31 23.71
C PRO A 712 -3.82 32.75 23.99
N ARG A 713 -2.86 32.39 23.13
CA ARG A 713 -1.44 32.73 23.32
C ARG A 713 -1.20 34.24 23.36
N ILE A 714 -1.85 34.98 22.46
CA ILE A 714 -1.67 36.44 22.32
C ILE A 714 -2.46 37.16 23.40
N MET A 715 -3.74 36.81 23.60
CA MET A 715 -4.59 37.54 24.53
C MET A 715 -4.19 37.33 25.98
N PHE A 716 -3.72 36.14 26.36
CA PHE A 716 -3.25 35.84 27.73
C PHE A 716 -1.73 36.06 27.91
N ALA A 717 -1.02 36.62 26.92
CA ALA A 717 0.37 36.99 27.09
C ALA A 717 0.48 38.12 28.14
N LYS A 718 1.48 38.03 29.04
CA LYS A 718 1.67 39.02 30.12
C LYS A 718 1.72 40.47 29.60
N ALA A 719 2.30 40.67 28.42
CA ALA A 719 2.41 41.98 27.77
C ALA A 719 1.07 42.55 27.29
N ASN A 720 0.12 41.70 26.90
CA ASN A 720 -1.12 42.14 26.23
C ASN A 720 -2.34 42.04 27.14
N PHE A 721 -2.35 41.10 28.09
CA PHE A 721 -3.55 40.68 28.82
C PHE A 721 -4.26 41.84 29.52
N LYS A 722 -3.51 42.77 30.14
CA LYS A 722 -4.10 43.94 30.80
C LYS A 722 -4.70 44.92 29.79
N ASP A 723 -4.01 45.18 28.69
CA ASP A 723 -4.39 46.17 27.67
C ASP A 723 -5.64 45.76 26.90
N VAL A 724 -5.83 44.45 26.68
CA VAL A 724 -7.04 43.89 26.07
C VAL A 724 -8.20 43.71 27.07
N GLY A 725 -8.07 44.21 28.30
CA GLY A 725 -9.11 44.18 29.33
C GLY A 725 -9.19 42.87 30.11
N GLY A 726 -8.08 42.14 30.25
CA GLY A 726 -7.98 40.95 31.10
C GLY A 726 -8.06 41.29 32.59
N SER A 727 -8.74 40.43 33.34
CA SER A 727 -8.88 40.50 34.79
C SER A 727 -8.52 39.18 35.46
N GLU A 728 -8.33 39.19 36.77
CA GLU A 728 -8.10 37.96 37.55
C GLU A 728 -9.29 37.00 37.45
N GLU A 729 -10.52 37.50 37.28
CA GLU A 729 -11.71 36.68 37.02
C GLU A 729 -11.57 35.91 35.69
N ILE A 730 -11.16 36.58 34.61
CA ILE A 730 -10.97 35.94 33.30
C ILE A 730 -9.83 34.91 33.34
N ARG A 731 -8.77 35.19 34.09
CA ARG A 731 -7.65 34.27 34.27
C ARG A 731 -8.10 32.98 34.94
N LYS A 732 -8.79 33.08 36.08
CA LYS A 732 -9.38 31.93 36.79
C LYS A 732 -10.39 31.18 35.93
N LEU A 733 -11.24 31.90 35.19
CA LEU A 733 -12.18 31.29 34.25
C LEU A 733 -11.44 30.46 33.19
N LYS A 734 -10.36 31.00 32.60
CA LYS A 734 -9.59 30.29 31.59
C LYS A 734 -8.90 29.03 32.15
N GLU A 735 -8.39 29.11 33.37
CA GLU A 735 -7.69 28.03 34.09
C GLU A 735 -8.65 26.90 34.53
N SER A 736 -9.90 27.22 34.88
CA SER A 736 -10.92 26.22 35.28
C SER A 736 -11.20 25.17 34.21
N ARG A 737 -11.11 25.56 32.93
CA ARG A 737 -11.50 24.76 31.74
C ARG A 737 -12.97 24.33 31.70
N ASP A 738 -13.85 24.81 32.58
CA ASP A 738 -15.28 24.46 32.59
C ASP A 738 -16.07 25.01 31.38
N TRP A 739 -15.49 25.99 30.69
CA TRP A 739 -15.95 26.51 29.40
C TRP A 739 -15.64 25.58 28.22
N GLN A 740 -14.84 24.53 28.42
CA GLN A 740 -14.56 23.52 27.39
C GLN A 740 -15.62 22.42 27.41
N VAL A 741 -15.82 21.76 26.27
CA VAL A 741 -16.66 20.57 26.21
C VAL A 741 -16.00 19.49 27.06
N GLN A 742 -16.72 19.05 28.08
CA GLN A 742 -16.40 17.90 28.90
C GLN A 742 -17.21 16.70 28.42
N GLU A 743 -16.65 15.50 28.56
CA GLU A 743 -17.29 14.26 28.13
C GLU A 743 -17.10 13.20 29.21
N ILE A 744 -18.21 12.71 29.76
CA ILE A 744 -18.24 11.61 30.74
C ILE A 744 -18.86 10.40 30.07
N LYS A 745 -18.25 9.22 30.20
CA LYS A 745 -18.64 7.98 29.51
C LYS A 745 -18.82 6.84 30.48
N GLY A 746 -19.56 5.82 30.05
CA GLY A 746 -19.67 4.55 30.74
C GLY A 746 -20.36 4.70 32.09
N ASP A 747 -19.90 3.95 33.09
CA ASP A 747 -20.55 3.86 34.39
C ASP A 747 -20.52 5.18 35.17
N ASP A 748 -19.54 6.05 34.93
CA ASP A 748 -19.49 7.38 35.53
C ASP A 748 -20.61 8.27 35.00
N ALA A 749 -20.97 8.11 33.72
CA ALA A 749 -22.11 8.82 33.13
C ALA A 749 -23.44 8.31 33.70
N LYS A 750 -23.52 7.01 34.05
CA LYS A 750 -24.70 6.41 34.68
C LYS A 750 -24.94 6.93 36.10
N LYS A 751 -23.85 7.18 36.85
CA LYS A 751 -23.89 7.69 38.23
C LYS A 751 -24.04 9.20 38.31
N LEU A 752 -24.05 9.89 37.18
CA LEU A 752 -24.06 11.34 37.14
C LEU A 752 -25.43 11.89 37.53
N ASP A 753 -25.44 12.78 38.51
CA ASP A 753 -26.63 13.50 38.92
C ASP A 753 -27.02 14.52 37.85
N LEU A 754 -28.00 14.17 37.02
CA LEU A 754 -28.50 15.01 35.93
C LEU A 754 -29.14 16.31 36.41
N THR A 755 -29.59 16.39 37.67
CA THR A 755 -30.25 17.60 38.20
C THR A 755 -29.30 18.80 38.26
N ARG A 756 -27.98 18.55 38.20
CA ARG A 756 -26.93 19.57 38.11
C ARG A 756 -26.83 20.24 36.74
N PHE A 757 -27.42 19.66 35.69
CA PHE A 757 -27.37 20.19 34.33
C PHE A 757 -28.70 20.83 33.97
N SER A 758 -28.83 22.12 34.26
CA SER A 758 -29.96 22.91 33.78
C SER A 758 -29.72 23.31 32.31
N GLU A 759 -30.75 23.25 31.46
CA GLU A 759 -30.66 23.79 30.08
C GLU A 759 -30.39 25.31 30.07
N LYS A 760 -30.61 25.99 31.21
CA LYS A 760 -30.30 27.40 31.42
C LYS A 760 -28.80 27.66 31.60
N ASP A 761 -28.04 26.71 32.15
CA ASP A 761 -26.62 26.91 32.49
C ASP A 761 -25.67 26.04 31.65
N TYR A 762 -26.18 24.97 31.04
CA TYR A 762 -25.39 24.01 30.27
C TYR A 762 -25.96 23.73 28.89
N PHE A 763 -25.08 23.53 27.91
CA PHE A 763 -25.40 22.70 26.75
C PHE A 763 -24.96 21.28 27.05
N TYR A 764 -25.84 20.30 26.83
CA TYR A 764 -25.49 18.89 26.99
C TYR A 764 -26.10 18.01 25.91
N GLU A 765 -25.40 16.94 25.56
CA GLU A 765 -25.85 15.87 24.68
C GLU A 765 -25.75 14.56 25.46
N ILE A 766 -26.90 13.92 25.68
CA ILE A 766 -26.99 12.63 26.36
C ILE A 766 -27.16 11.54 25.31
N LYS A 767 -26.23 10.59 25.30
CA LYS A 767 -26.39 9.34 24.56
C LYS A 767 -26.78 8.24 25.51
N LYS A 768 -27.96 7.70 25.28
CA LYS A 768 -28.45 6.52 25.99
C LYS A 768 -28.00 5.25 25.29
N ASP A 769 -27.69 4.22 26.06
CA ASP A 769 -27.50 2.89 25.52
C ASP A 769 -28.85 2.28 25.08
N LYS A 770 -28.79 1.06 24.56
CA LYS A 770 -29.97 0.32 24.09
C LYS A 770 -30.99 0.03 25.20
N ASN A 771 -30.60 0.11 26.48
CA ASN A 771 -31.46 -0.10 27.64
C ASN A 771 -32.08 1.21 28.15
N GLY A 772 -31.75 2.35 27.52
CA GLY A 772 -32.24 3.66 27.93
C GLY A 772 -31.43 4.31 29.06
N GLU A 773 -30.34 3.69 29.51
CA GLU A 773 -29.43 4.25 30.51
C GLU A 773 -28.43 5.21 29.87
N ILE A 774 -27.96 6.20 30.62
CA ILE A 774 -26.99 7.18 30.11
C ILE A 774 -25.64 6.49 29.92
N SER A 775 -25.18 6.42 28.67
CA SER A 775 -23.90 5.80 28.31
C SER A 775 -22.79 6.83 28.08
N ASN A 776 -23.17 8.05 27.76
CA ASN A 776 -22.26 9.17 27.53
C ASN A 776 -23.04 10.47 27.69
N ILE A 777 -22.45 11.43 28.36
CA ILE A 777 -22.89 12.82 28.38
C ILE A 777 -21.73 13.72 27.98
N LYS A 778 -21.95 14.51 26.93
CA LYS A 778 -21.10 15.66 26.60
C LYS A 778 -21.77 16.90 27.14
N PHE A 779 -21.05 17.76 27.83
CA PHE A 779 -21.61 19.01 28.31
C PHE A 779 -20.60 20.14 28.28
N VAL A 780 -21.09 21.37 28.30
CA VAL A 780 -20.30 22.58 28.47
C VAL A 780 -21.11 23.57 29.29
N ASN A 781 -20.46 24.26 30.23
CA ASN A 781 -21.11 25.36 30.94
C ASN A 781 -21.25 26.55 29.98
N LYS A 782 -22.47 26.79 29.48
CA LYS A 782 -22.70 27.80 28.44
C LYS A 782 -22.57 29.22 28.98
N VAL A 783 -22.78 29.43 30.28
CA VAL A 783 -22.61 30.73 30.93
C VAL A 783 -21.13 31.11 30.99
N LEU A 784 -20.25 30.19 31.42
CA LEU A 784 -18.81 30.42 31.45
C LEU A 784 -18.21 30.53 30.04
N LEU A 785 -18.69 29.70 29.11
CA LEU A 785 -18.33 29.82 27.70
C LEU A 785 -18.71 31.20 27.13
N ALA A 786 -19.95 31.65 27.39
CA ALA A 786 -20.42 32.95 26.94
C ALA A 786 -19.61 34.10 27.54
N LYS A 787 -19.28 34.04 28.84
CA LYS A 787 -18.38 35.01 29.49
C LYS A 787 -17.02 35.08 28.79
N LEU A 788 -16.40 33.94 28.49
CA LEU A 788 -15.12 33.89 27.80
C LEU A 788 -15.21 34.45 26.37
N ILE A 789 -16.24 34.08 25.62
CA ILE A 789 -16.45 34.55 24.25
C ILE A 789 -16.70 36.05 24.23
N ASN A 790 -17.57 36.58 25.11
CA ASN A 790 -17.80 38.01 25.22
C ASN A 790 -16.52 38.76 25.55
N TRP A 791 -15.71 38.25 26.48
CA TRP A 791 -14.40 38.83 26.75
C TRP A 791 -13.49 38.79 25.52
N TYR A 792 -13.44 37.67 24.78
CA TYR A 792 -12.66 37.61 23.55
C TYR A 792 -13.15 38.61 22.50
N LYS A 793 -14.47 38.78 22.32
CA LYS A 793 -15.04 39.78 21.39
C LYS A 793 -14.54 41.18 21.73
N GLU A 794 -14.52 41.55 23.01
CA GLU A 794 -13.98 42.83 23.48
C GLU A 794 -12.46 42.92 23.31
N ALA A 795 -11.73 41.85 23.68
CA ALA A 795 -10.28 41.80 23.59
C ALA A 795 -9.79 41.94 22.14
N LEU A 796 -10.50 41.31 21.18
CA LEU A 796 -10.23 41.42 19.75
C LEU A 796 -10.34 42.86 19.24
N ARG A 797 -11.37 43.61 19.69
CA ARG A 797 -11.55 45.02 19.32
C ARG A 797 -10.47 45.93 19.89
N LYS A 798 -9.91 45.60 21.05
CA LYS A 798 -8.87 46.39 21.73
C LYS A 798 -7.45 46.08 21.25
N TYR A 799 -7.22 44.92 20.67
CA TYR A 799 -5.87 44.50 20.31
C TYR A 799 -5.33 45.26 19.08
N ALA A 800 -4.36 46.14 19.32
CA ALA A 800 -3.89 47.12 18.34
C ALA A 800 -3.38 46.50 17.02
N ASP A 801 -2.71 45.35 17.06
CA ASP A 801 -2.16 44.71 15.86
C ASP A 801 -3.25 44.12 14.95
N TRP A 802 -4.47 43.91 15.46
CA TRP A 802 -5.60 43.33 14.72
C TRP A 802 -6.73 44.32 14.44
N LYS A 803 -6.51 45.62 14.68
CA LYS A 803 -7.50 46.68 14.46
C LYS A 803 -8.03 46.78 13.01
N ASP A 804 -7.29 46.26 12.04
CA ASP A 804 -7.68 46.28 10.63
C ASP A 804 -8.71 45.21 10.24
N TYR A 805 -9.02 44.27 11.15
CA TYR A 805 -10.06 43.27 10.92
C TYR A 805 -11.41 43.75 11.44
N ASP A 806 -12.47 43.43 10.71
CA ASP A 806 -13.83 43.68 11.14
C ASP A 806 -14.27 42.59 12.14
N PHE A 807 -14.29 42.95 13.42
CA PHE A 807 -14.77 42.11 14.52
C PHE A 807 -16.18 42.50 14.98
N ASP A 808 -16.92 43.22 14.15
CA ASP A 808 -18.32 43.56 14.41
C ASP A 808 -19.26 42.47 13.87
N ASN A 809 -20.49 42.47 14.39
CA ASN A 809 -21.54 41.53 13.98
C ASN A 809 -21.15 40.05 14.12
N PHE A 810 -20.53 39.66 15.24
CA PHE A 810 -20.44 38.24 15.60
C PHE A 810 -21.82 37.67 15.88
N SER A 811 -22.00 36.38 15.62
CA SER A 811 -23.19 35.64 16.07
C SER A 811 -23.46 35.88 17.56
N GLU A 812 -24.75 35.87 17.92
CA GLU A 812 -25.17 36.00 19.31
C GLU A 812 -24.45 34.98 20.18
N THR A 813 -23.84 35.43 21.28
CA THR A 813 -22.89 34.60 22.06
C THR A 813 -23.53 33.31 22.57
N GLU A 814 -24.83 33.34 22.85
CA GLU A 814 -25.60 32.19 23.31
C GLU A 814 -25.77 31.10 22.24
N THR A 815 -25.53 31.41 20.96
CA THR A 815 -25.68 30.43 19.86
C THR A 815 -24.48 29.50 19.74
N TYR A 816 -23.32 29.85 20.30
CA TYR A 816 -22.12 29.01 20.25
C TYR A 816 -22.23 27.84 21.23
N LYS A 817 -22.20 26.62 20.70
CA LYS A 817 -22.26 25.39 21.51
C LYS A 817 -20.92 24.98 22.10
N ASN A 818 -19.83 25.57 21.60
CA ASN A 818 -18.47 25.34 22.09
C ASN A 818 -17.55 26.46 21.56
N ILE A 819 -16.35 26.57 22.15
CA ILE A 819 -15.38 27.59 21.76
C ILE A 819 -14.90 27.46 20.31
N ALA A 820 -14.91 26.25 19.74
CA ALA A 820 -14.39 26.04 18.39
C ALA A 820 -15.29 26.71 17.35
N GLU A 821 -16.59 26.81 17.60
CA GLU A 821 -17.52 27.54 16.74
C GLU A 821 -17.17 29.02 16.65
N PHE A 822 -16.79 29.63 17.78
CA PHE A 822 -16.35 31.01 17.81
C PHE A 822 -15.01 31.20 17.10
N TYR A 823 -14.07 30.26 17.27
CA TYR A 823 -12.81 30.25 16.52
C TYR A 823 -13.03 30.16 15.01
N ASP A 824 -13.95 29.29 14.56
CA ASP A 824 -14.29 29.14 13.14
C ASP A 824 -14.84 30.46 12.56
N GLU A 825 -15.72 31.15 13.30
CA GLU A 825 -16.28 32.44 12.87
C GLU A 825 -15.24 33.56 12.81
N ILE A 826 -14.28 33.60 13.75
CA ILE A 826 -13.15 34.53 13.65
C ILE A 826 -12.32 34.23 12.41
N GLU A 827 -12.05 32.95 12.10
CA GLU A 827 -11.30 32.57 10.91
C GLU A 827 -12.04 32.97 9.63
N GLU A 828 -13.37 32.87 9.59
CA GLU A 828 -14.20 33.34 8.48
C GLU A 828 -14.13 34.86 8.32
N LYS A 829 -14.30 35.64 9.41
CA LYS A 829 -14.28 37.11 9.37
C LYS A 829 -12.91 37.71 9.05
N THR A 830 -11.84 37.05 9.47
CA THR A 830 -10.46 37.57 9.34
C THR A 830 -9.79 37.15 8.04
N GLN A 831 -10.41 36.27 7.25
CA GLN A 831 -9.86 35.84 5.98
C GLN A 831 -10.28 36.79 4.84
N LYS A 832 -9.33 37.60 4.37
CA LYS A 832 -9.53 38.52 3.24
C LYS A 832 -8.63 38.13 2.07
N LEU A 833 -9.22 38.04 0.87
CA LEU A 833 -8.50 37.82 -0.37
C LEU A 833 -8.87 38.94 -1.35
N ASP A 834 -7.90 39.82 -1.60
CA ASP A 834 -7.98 40.94 -2.53
C ASP A 834 -6.89 40.82 -3.61
N PHE A 835 -6.89 41.77 -4.55
CA PHE A 835 -5.85 41.93 -5.56
C PHE A 835 -5.35 43.38 -5.55
N VAL A 836 -4.03 43.57 -5.63
CA VAL A 836 -3.35 44.86 -5.63
C VAL A 836 -2.58 45.01 -6.94
N ASP A 837 -2.72 46.15 -7.62
CA ASP A 837 -2.07 46.41 -8.91
C ASP A 837 -0.54 46.37 -8.79
N ILE A 838 0.12 45.83 -9.82
CA ILE A 838 1.57 45.77 -9.95
C ILE A 838 2.01 46.15 -11.36
N ASN A 839 3.19 46.74 -11.46
CA ASN A 839 3.82 47.15 -12.70
C ASN A 839 4.39 45.94 -13.46
N LYS A 840 3.82 45.66 -14.63
CA LYS A 840 4.19 44.55 -15.51
C LYS A 840 5.60 44.68 -16.05
N THR A 841 6.03 45.86 -16.48
CA THR A 841 7.40 46.08 -16.99
C THR A 841 8.44 45.77 -15.92
N LYS A 842 8.18 46.17 -14.68
CA LYS A 842 9.07 45.84 -13.54
C LYS A 842 9.04 44.35 -13.21
N LEU A 843 7.86 43.71 -13.23
CA LEU A 843 7.74 42.27 -13.08
C LEU A 843 8.55 41.50 -14.15
N ASP A 844 8.45 41.91 -15.41
CA ASP A 844 9.19 41.27 -16.51
C ASP A 844 10.70 41.40 -16.35
N LYS A 845 11.19 42.57 -15.92
CA LYS A 845 12.60 42.76 -15.58
C LYS A 845 13.06 41.81 -14.46
N LEU A 846 12.24 41.63 -13.42
CA LEU A 846 12.56 40.71 -12.31
C LEU A 846 12.58 39.23 -12.77
N VAL A 847 11.74 38.85 -13.73
CA VAL A 847 11.74 37.51 -14.33
C VAL A 847 12.98 37.32 -15.20
N GLU A 848 13.32 38.33 -15.99
CA GLU A 848 14.49 38.35 -16.87
C GLU A 848 15.80 38.17 -16.08
N GLU A 849 15.92 38.88 -14.96
CA GLU A 849 17.06 38.83 -14.03
C GLU A 849 17.10 37.56 -13.15
N GLY A 850 16.08 36.70 -13.22
CA GLY A 850 16.02 35.47 -12.40
C GLY A 850 15.76 35.72 -10.91
N ARG A 851 15.25 36.90 -10.56
CA ARG A 851 14.84 37.26 -9.20
C ARG A 851 13.46 36.67 -8.85
N ILE A 852 12.63 36.45 -9.87
CA ILE A 852 11.34 35.74 -9.79
C ILE A 852 11.28 34.63 -10.85
N TYR A 853 10.81 33.45 -10.46
CA TYR A 853 10.38 32.42 -11.40
C TYR A 853 8.87 32.50 -11.58
N LEU A 854 8.41 32.87 -12.78
CA LEU A 854 7.00 33.11 -13.06
C LEU A 854 6.42 31.98 -13.92
N PHE A 855 5.30 31.41 -13.46
CA PHE A 855 4.63 30.31 -14.14
C PHE A 855 3.17 30.64 -14.39
N GLU A 856 2.68 30.39 -15.60
CA GLU A 856 1.24 30.37 -15.87
C GLU A 856 0.61 29.09 -15.29
N ILE A 857 -0.46 29.23 -14.52
CA ILE A 857 -1.23 28.10 -13.96
C ILE A 857 -2.30 27.67 -14.97
N CYS A 858 -2.09 26.56 -15.67
CA CYS A 858 -2.96 26.18 -16.79
C CYS A 858 -3.37 24.70 -16.83
N ASN A 859 -4.46 24.45 -17.55
CA ASN A 859 -4.92 23.14 -17.97
C ASN A 859 -5.47 23.22 -19.41
N ASN A 860 -6.25 22.23 -19.85
CA ASN A 860 -6.78 22.22 -21.22
C ASN A 860 -7.90 23.26 -21.47
N ASP A 861 -8.56 23.76 -20.43
CA ASP A 861 -9.71 24.68 -20.53
C ASP A 861 -9.25 26.12 -20.79
N ASN A 862 -8.17 26.56 -20.12
CA ASN A 862 -7.55 27.87 -20.28
C ASN A 862 -6.24 27.82 -21.10
N GLY A 863 -5.99 26.71 -21.80
CA GLY A 863 -4.79 26.49 -22.60
C GLY A 863 -4.78 27.24 -23.94
N TYR A 864 -3.85 26.85 -24.81
CA TYR A 864 -3.63 27.46 -26.12
C TYR A 864 -4.01 26.51 -27.26
N TYR A 865 -4.39 27.07 -28.40
CA TYR A 865 -4.56 26.37 -29.67
C TYR A 865 -3.63 26.97 -30.72
N ILE A 866 -3.37 26.23 -31.80
CA ILE A 866 -2.68 26.79 -32.97
C ILE A 866 -3.75 27.32 -33.93
N ASP A 867 -3.69 28.61 -34.21
CA ASP A 867 -4.55 29.26 -35.18
C ASP A 867 -4.28 28.67 -36.56
N LYS A 868 -5.34 28.22 -37.25
CA LYS A 868 -5.19 27.53 -38.53
C LYS A 868 -4.66 28.46 -39.63
N LYS A 869 -5.02 29.74 -39.57
CA LYS A 869 -4.66 30.77 -40.56
C LYS A 869 -3.27 31.33 -40.27
N THR A 870 -3.04 31.79 -39.04
CA THR A 870 -1.76 32.46 -38.71
C THR A 870 -0.64 31.49 -38.33
N LYS A 871 -0.96 30.20 -38.06
CA LYS A 871 -0.05 29.19 -37.50
C LYS A 871 0.54 29.57 -36.13
N GLU A 872 0.10 30.69 -35.56
CA GLU A 872 0.52 31.15 -34.24
C GLU A 872 -0.25 30.42 -33.15
N ARG A 873 0.39 30.34 -31.99
CA ARG A 873 -0.21 29.79 -30.79
C ARG A 873 -1.08 30.86 -30.12
N LYS A 874 -2.39 30.78 -30.29
CA LYS A 874 -3.35 31.69 -29.66
C LYS A 874 -3.99 31.08 -28.41
N ARG A 875 -4.25 31.92 -27.42
CA ARG A 875 -4.92 31.52 -26.19
C ARG A 875 -6.40 31.23 -26.48
N LYS A 876 -6.98 30.21 -25.86
CA LYS A 876 -8.42 29.98 -25.95
C LYS A 876 -9.13 31.12 -25.22
N THR A 877 -9.72 32.05 -25.97
CA THR A 877 -10.51 33.17 -25.44
C THR A 877 -11.97 32.77 -25.19
N VAL A 878 -12.44 31.72 -25.85
CA VAL A 878 -13.77 31.13 -25.68
C VAL A 878 -13.62 29.65 -25.37
N ILE A 879 -14.17 29.22 -24.24
CA ILE A 879 -14.19 27.81 -23.85
C ILE A 879 -15.28 27.13 -24.69
N LYS A 880 -14.86 26.39 -25.71
CA LYS A 880 -15.77 25.57 -26.52
C LYS A 880 -16.04 24.26 -25.77
N GLY A 881 -17.12 24.23 -24.99
CA GLY A 881 -17.59 23.05 -24.24
C GLY A 881 -17.64 23.25 -22.72
N ASN A 882 -18.07 22.22 -21.99
CA ASN A 882 -18.14 22.25 -20.52
C ASN A 882 -16.73 22.30 -19.92
N GLN A 883 -16.53 23.19 -18.94
CA GLN A 883 -15.29 23.25 -18.16
C GLN A 883 -15.10 22.00 -17.29
N ASN A 884 -13.85 21.66 -17.00
CA ASN A 884 -13.57 20.70 -15.93
C ASN A 884 -14.08 21.26 -14.59
N LEU A 885 -14.64 20.39 -13.75
CA LEU A 885 -15.09 20.77 -12.41
C LEU A 885 -13.99 21.43 -11.57
N HIS A 886 -12.74 20.97 -11.73
CA HIS A 886 -11.58 21.58 -11.07
C HIS A 886 -11.29 23.01 -11.55
N THR A 887 -11.58 23.35 -12.80
CA THR A 887 -11.47 24.72 -13.33
C THR A 887 -12.54 25.60 -12.72
N ILE A 888 -13.78 25.09 -12.58
CA ILE A 888 -14.87 25.79 -11.90
C ILE A 888 -14.49 26.09 -10.45
N TYR A 889 -14.00 25.10 -9.71
CA TYR A 889 -13.55 25.28 -8.33
C TYR A 889 -12.39 26.27 -8.20
N TRP A 890 -11.42 26.22 -9.10
CA TRP A 890 -10.31 27.18 -9.10
C TRP A 890 -10.78 28.61 -9.29
N ASN A 891 -11.63 28.86 -10.29
CA ASN A 891 -12.17 30.19 -10.54
C ASN A 891 -13.04 30.67 -9.37
N ALA A 892 -13.81 29.77 -8.77
CA ALA A 892 -14.64 30.04 -7.61
C ALA A 892 -13.84 30.54 -6.39
N VAL A 893 -12.62 30.06 -6.16
CA VAL A 893 -11.72 30.54 -5.08
C VAL A 893 -11.41 32.04 -5.19
N PHE A 894 -11.43 32.61 -6.39
CA PHE A 894 -11.12 34.02 -6.62
C PHE A 894 -12.35 34.86 -6.97
N GLY A 895 -13.50 34.23 -7.16
CA GLY A 895 -14.76 34.88 -7.50
C GLY A 895 -15.51 35.44 -6.29
N LYS A 896 -16.59 36.18 -6.58
CA LYS A 896 -17.59 36.67 -5.61
C LYS A 896 -18.83 35.79 -5.68
N ILE A 897 -18.76 34.57 -5.14
CA ILE A 897 -19.88 33.61 -5.15
C ILE A 897 -20.36 33.28 -3.73
N LEU A 898 -21.65 32.96 -3.61
CA LEU A 898 -22.24 32.42 -2.38
C LEU A 898 -21.68 31.01 -2.15
N ASN A 899 -21.03 30.75 -0.99
CA ASN A 899 -20.27 29.53 -0.67
C ASN A 899 -18.93 29.37 -1.42
N LYS A 900 -18.12 30.43 -1.38
CA LYS A 900 -16.76 30.49 -1.94
C LYS A 900 -15.83 29.41 -1.34
N PRO A 901 -15.20 28.54 -2.16
CA PRO A 901 -14.14 27.65 -1.68
C PRO A 901 -12.95 28.41 -1.08
N LYS A 902 -12.38 27.89 0.01
CA LYS A 902 -11.17 28.43 0.62
C LYS A 902 -9.93 27.89 -0.08
N LEU A 903 -8.97 28.77 -0.36
CA LEU A 903 -7.64 28.39 -0.82
C LEU A 903 -6.90 27.65 0.32
N GLY A 904 -6.40 26.45 0.05
CA GLY A 904 -5.72 25.62 1.03
C GLY A 904 -4.22 25.93 1.15
N ALA A 905 -3.66 25.61 2.31
CA ALA A 905 -2.24 25.66 2.63
C ALA A 905 -1.49 24.39 2.15
N ASN A 906 -0.15 24.41 2.14
CA ASN A 906 0.71 23.29 1.72
C ASN A 906 0.54 22.88 0.24
N ALA A 907 0.62 23.86 -0.67
CA ALA A 907 0.69 23.55 -2.08
C ALA A 907 2.09 23.01 -2.47
N GLU A 908 2.17 22.25 -3.55
CA GLU A 908 3.42 21.59 -3.97
C GLU A 908 3.67 21.76 -5.47
N ILE A 909 4.94 21.92 -5.82
CA ILE A 909 5.40 22.00 -7.22
C ILE A 909 6.19 20.72 -7.52
N PHE A 910 5.94 20.14 -8.70
CA PHE A 910 6.67 18.97 -9.15
C PHE A 910 7.21 19.15 -10.56
N TYR A 911 8.45 18.71 -10.77
CA TYR A 911 9.05 18.48 -12.07
C TYR A 911 8.86 17.02 -12.49
N ARG A 912 8.67 16.80 -13.79
CA ARG A 912 8.62 15.45 -14.37
C ARG A 912 9.37 15.49 -15.71
N SER A 913 10.38 14.63 -15.85
CA SER A 913 11.17 14.50 -17.08
C SER A 913 10.32 13.99 -18.27
N ALA A 914 10.92 14.02 -19.46
CA ALA A 914 10.32 13.47 -20.67
C ALA A 914 10.59 11.96 -20.76
N LEU A 915 9.73 11.23 -21.47
CA LEU A 915 10.04 9.88 -21.91
C LEU A 915 11.30 9.89 -22.78
N SER A 916 12.17 8.90 -22.60
CA SER A 916 13.30 8.69 -23.51
C SER A 916 12.80 8.36 -24.92
N GLU A 917 13.61 8.59 -25.96
CA GLU A 917 13.20 8.32 -27.35
C GLU A 917 12.73 6.87 -27.55
N LYS A 918 13.38 5.90 -26.89
CA LYS A 918 13.00 4.48 -26.94
C LYS A 918 11.59 4.22 -26.39
N GLN A 919 11.11 5.06 -25.48
CA GLN A 919 9.79 4.91 -24.84
C GLN A 919 8.68 5.69 -25.58
N LYS A 920 9.02 6.53 -26.57
CA LYS A 920 8.03 7.33 -27.31
C LYS A 920 7.34 6.48 -28.37
N GLU A 921 6.06 6.19 -28.15
CA GLU A 921 5.24 5.47 -29.13
C GLU A 921 4.61 6.44 -30.14
N LYS A 922 5.17 6.48 -31.35
CA LYS A 922 4.61 7.22 -32.48
C LYS A 922 3.48 6.41 -33.12
N LEU A 923 2.29 7.00 -33.22
CA LEU A 923 1.15 6.40 -33.90
C LEU A 923 1.30 6.52 -35.43
N LYS A 924 0.77 5.53 -36.15
CA LYS A 924 0.76 5.54 -37.63
C LYS A 924 -0.03 6.72 -38.20
N SER A 925 -1.12 7.11 -37.53
CA SER A 925 -1.95 8.25 -37.91
C SER A 925 -1.25 9.60 -37.67
N LYS A 926 -1.40 10.52 -38.61
CA LYS A 926 -1.02 11.93 -38.46
C LYS A 926 -2.24 12.78 -38.06
N ASP A 927 -1.99 13.92 -37.44
CA ASP A 927 -3.05 14.88 -37.16
C ASP A 927 -3.56 15.56 -38.45
N LYS A 928 -4.64 16.35 -38.34
CA LYS A 928 -5.23 17.09 -39.47
C LYS A 928 -4.27 18.10 -40.12
N SER A 929 -3.09 18.34 -39.54
CA SER A 929 -2.03 19.22 -40.06
C SER A 929 -0.81 18.42 -40.54
N GLY A 930 -0.90 17.09 -40.67
CA GLY A 930 0.19 16.23 -41.13
C GLY A 930 1.28 15.94 -40.09
N ARG A 931 1.08 16.31 -38.82
CA ARG A 931 2.08 16.11 -37.76
C ARG A 931 1.96 14.73 -37.13
N ASN A 932 3.09 14.23 -36.64
CA ASN A 932 3.15 12.96 -35.93
C ASN A 932 2.31 13.03 -34.64
N ILE A 933 1.44 12.04 -34.43
CA ILE A 933 0.73 11.86 -33.17
C ILE A 933 1.53 10.88 -32.32
N TYR A 934 1.79 11.25 -31.08
CA TYR A 934 2.40 10.35 -30.10
C TYR A 934 1.33 9.90 -29.12
N LYS A 935 1.24 8.59 -28.88
CA LYS A 935 0.47 8.07 -27.75
C LYS A 935 1.08 8.66 -26.48
N ASN A 936 0.24 8.99 -25.51
CA ASN A 936 0.73 9.57 -24.26
C ASN A 936 1.57 10.85 -24.46
N TYR A 937 1.28 11.68 -25.48
CA TYR A 937 2.04 12.91 -25.85
C TYR A 937 2.43 13.79 -24.65
N ARG A 938 1.57 13.91 -23.64
CA ARG A 938 1.87 14.71 -22.45
C ARG A 938 3.14 14.26 -21.71
N PHE A 939 3.59 13.02 -21.89
CA PHE A 939 4.79 12.42 -21.29
C PHE A 939 6.02 12.50 -22.20
N THR A 940 5.88 12.85 -23.49
CA THR A 940 7.02 12.96 -24.43
C THR A 940 7.81 14.26 -24.26
N LYS A 941 7.38 15.13 -23.34
CA LYS A 941 7.99 16.40 -22.98
C LYS A 941 8.11 16.49 -21.47
N GLU A 942 9.09 17.25 -20.99
CA GLU A 942 9.16 17.62 -19.58
C GLU A 942 7.93 18.45 -19.18
N ARG A 943 7.55 18.38 -17.91
CA ARG A 943 6.44 19.15 -17.36
C ARG A 943 6.70 19.58 -15.93
N LEU A 944 6.30 20.80 -15.62
CA LEU A 944 6.13 21.28 -14.25
C LEU A 944 4.64 21.22 -13.91
N THR A 945 4.31 20.82 -12.69
CA THR A 945 2.94 20.69 -12.22
C THR A 945 2.77 21.31 -10.85
N PHE A 946 1.60 21.89 -10.61
CA PHE A 946 1.23 22.53 -9.36
C PHE A 946 0.05 21.80 -8.76
N HIS A 947 0.21 21.40 -7.50
CA HIS A 947 -0.80 20.74 -6.69
C HIS A 947 -1.25 21.69 -5.60
N CYS A 948 -2.46 22.23 -5.72
CA CYS A 948 -2.98 23.23 -4.79
C CYS A 948 -4.24 22.70 -4.08
N PRO A 949 -4.20 22.53 -2.76
CA PRO A 949 -5.37 22.16 -2.00
C PRO A 949 -6.37 23.32 -1.92
N ILE A 950 -7.65 22.98 -1.82
CA ILE A 950 -8.77 23.88 -1.53
C ILE A 950 -9.71 23.18 -0.55
N ILE A 951 -10.52 23.97 0.16
CA ILE A 951 -11.56 23.47 1.07
C ILE A 951 -12.91 23.94 0.51
N LEU A 952 -13.75 22.99 0.11
CA LEU A 952 -15.14 23.27 -0.28
C LEU A 952 -16.03 23.31 0.97
N ASN A 953 -17.10 24.10 0.92
CA ASN A 953 -18.03 24.31 2.04
C ASN A 953 -17.30 24.74 3.31
N PHE A 954 -16.30 25.62 3.20
CA PHE A 954 -15.54 26.07 4.36
C PHE A 954 -16.49 26.63 5.45
N GLY A 955 -16.22 26.29 6.70
CA GLY A 955 -17.09 26.59 7.85
C GLY A 955 -18.28 25.64 8.05
N ALA A 956 -18.57 24.73 7.11
CA ALA A 956 -19.63 23.75 7.28
C ALA A 956 -19.22 22.61 8.23
N LYS A 957 -20.08 22.29 9.20
CA LYS A 957 -19.88 21.22 10.19
C LYS A 957 -20.78 20.03 9.91
N GLY A 958 -20.22 18.82 10.04
CA GLY A 958 -20.96 17.58 9.81
C GLY A 958 -22.16 17.42 10.74
N SER A 959 -23.35 17.20 10.16
CA SER A 959 -24.56 16.80 10.85
C SER A 959 -24.69 15.27 10.97
N GLU A 960 -25.67 14.78 11.73
CA GLU A 960 -26.11 13.38 11.69
C GLU A 960 -26.85 13.10 10.36
N LEU A 961 -26.14 13.20 9.24
CA LEU A 961 -26.71 13.27 7.89
C LEU A 961 -27.65 12.09 7.58
N ASN A 962 -27.33 10.88 8.04
CA ASN A 962 -28.20 9.71 7.88
C ASN A 962 -29.54 9.86 8.62
N LYS A 963 -29.52 10.42 9.84
CA LYS A 963 -30.74 10.63 10.63
C LYS A 963 -31.61 11.70 9.98
N GLU A 964 -31.01 12.81 9.56
CA GLU A 964 -31.71 13.88 8.85
C GLU A 964 -32.29 13.41 7.51
N LEU A 965 -31.52 12.61 6.76
CA LEU A 965 -31.97 11.98 5.53
C LEU A 965 -33.13 11.04 5.79
N ASN A 966 -33.00 10.10 6.72
CA ASN A 966 -34.08 9.15 7.05
C ASN A 966 -35.36 9.86 7.48
N GLN A 967 -35.27 10.89 8.33
CA GLN A 967 -36.42 11.68 8.76
C GLN A 967 -37.11 12.39 7.59
N LYS A 968 -36.36 12.90 6.61
CA LYS A 968 -36.95 13.51 5.40
C LYS A 968 -37.51 12.48 4.43
N MET A 969 -36.79 11.38 4.20
CA MET A 969 -37.23 10.29 3.32
C MET A 969 -38.56 9.69 3.81
N ILE A 970 -38.74 9.53 5.12
CA ILE A 970 -40.02 9.08 5.72
C ILE A 970 -41.15 10.08 5.45
N LYS A 971 -40.87 11.39 5.51
CA LYS A 971 -41.87 12.45 5.30
C LYS A 971 -42.23 12.65 3.82
N SER A 972 -41.34 12.30 2.90
CA SER A 972 -41.51 12.45 1.44
C SER A 972 -41.55 11.10 0.72
N LYS A 973 -42.09 10.07 1.38
CA LYS A 973 -42.10 8.68 0.89
C LYS A 973 -42.70 8.52 -0.51
N ASP A 974 -43.67 9.35 -0.89
CA ASP A 974 -44.41 9.24 -2.14
C ASP A 974 -43.65 9.88 -3.33
N ASP A 975 -42.59 10.67 -3.05
CA ASP A 975 -41.77 11.39 -4.04
C ASP A 975 -40.38 10.75 -4.25
N VAL A 976 -40.14 9.57 -3.67
CA VAL A 976 -38.82 8.90 -3.66
C VAL A 976 -38.80 7.71 -4.61
N CYS A 977 -37.83 7.69 -5.52
CA CYS A 977 -37.51 6.53 -6.36
C CYS A 977 -36.33 5.73 -5.78
N PHE A 978 -36.37 4.40 -5.90
CA PHE A 978 -35.26 3.53 -5.51
C PHE A 978 -34.49 3.06 -6.75
N ILE A 979 -33.16 3.19 -6.73
CA ILE A 979 -32.29 2.63 -7.77
C ILE A 979 -31.57 1.43 -7.17
N GLY A 980 -32.05 0.23 -7.48
CA GLY A 980 -31.33 -1.01 -7.16
C GLY A 980 -30.20 -1.19 -8.16
N ILE A 981 -28.96 -1.36 -7.69
CA ILE A 981 -27.78 -1.62 -8.55
C ILE A 981 -27.25 -3.01 -8.20
N ASP A 982 -27.25 -3.89 -9.19
CA ASP A 982 -26.71 -5.24 -9.09
C ASP A 982 -25.46 -5.41 -9.96
N ARG A 983 -24.62 -6.39 -9.62
CA ARG A 983 -23.44 -6.80 -10.39
C ARG A 983 -23.49 -8.30 -10.60
N GLY A 984 -23.27 -8.73 -11.84
CA GLY A 984 -23.26 -10.14 -12.20
C GLY A 984 -22.17 -10.45 -13.22
N GLU A 985 -22.00 -11.74 -13.51
CA GLU A 985 -21.00 -12.19 -14.49
C GLU A 985 -21.27 -11.63 -15.90
N LYS A 986 -22.55 -11.47 -16.26
CA LYS A 986 -22.97 -10.91 -17.55
C LYS A 986 -22.97 -9.38 -17.60
N HIS A 987 -23.20 -8.72 -16.46
CA HIS A 987 -23.35 -7.27 -16.39
C HIS A 987 -22.50 -6.71 -15.25
N LEU A 988 -21.51 -5.89 -15.60
CA LEU A 988 -20.62 -5.25 -14.61
C LEU A 988 -21.42 -4.39 -13.59
N ALA A 989 -22.47 -3.73 -14.08
CA ALA A 989 -23.51 -3.11 -13.28
C ALA A 989 -24.83 -3.16 -14.06
N TYR A 990 -25.91 -3.54 -13.41
CA TYR A 990 -27.28 -3.47 -13.91
C TYR A 990 -28.10 -2.67 -12.91
N TYR A 991 -28.96 -1.76 -13.36
CA TYR A 991 -29.80 -1.00 -12.44
C TYR A 991 -31.27 -1.10 -12.80
N SER A 992 -32.12 -1.08 -11.77
CA SER A 992 -33.57 -1.00 -11.89
C SER A 992 -34.06 0.19 -11.07
N ALA A 993 -34.75 1.13 -11.72
CA ALA A 993 -35.40 2.24 -11.07
C ALA A 993 -36.84 1.82 -10.72
N LEU A 994 -37.13 1.75 -9.41
CA LEU A 994 -38.41 1.39 -8.86
C LEU A 994 -39.10 2.65 -8.35
N LEU A 995 -40.32 2.89 -8.82
CA LEU A 995 -41.21 3.91 -8.26
C LEU A 995 -41.85 3.35 -6.98
N ASN A 996 -41.97 4.18 -5.96
CA ASN A 996 -42.68 3.81 -4.74
C ASN A 996 -44.19 3.99 -5.02
N ASN A 997 -44.88 2.91 -5.37
CA ASN A 997 -46.35 2.89 -5.52
C ASN A 997 -47.02 2.51 -4.21
#